data_AF-A0A8C8JME1-F1
#
_entry.id   AF-A0A8C8JME1-F1
#
_cell.length_a   1.000
_cell.length_b   1.000
_cell.length_c   1.000
_cell.angle_alpha   90.00
_cell.angle_beta   90.00
_cell.angle_gamma   90.00
#
_symmetry.space_group_name_H-M   'P 1'
#
loop_
_entity.id
_entity.type
_entity.pdbx_description
1 polymer ?
#
loop_
_entity_poly.entity_id
_entity_poly.type
_entity_poly.pdbx_seq_one_letter_code
_entity_poly.pdbx_strand_id
1 'polypeptide(L)'
;QGKKTRSTPEADENSFESLEKEFQEVLDELVGDKSLDKFRVEYEKLTNALKKSHESEKRLMTKCRELNAEIVSNSVKVATALKLSQEDQTTITSLKKEIEKAWKMVDAAHDKELRAKETIQTLKHEISNLTKLVEQGAGLSVGQEHGVNDLLKIKEELTKERDELLTEVVTLRKNLTKATSSQQEMEVQKEKAMETISQLQQDIQVRQNECSRETRRKEKLEKEVKQLHTDLDTKQSDIKVLNLQSQRSKEEQQRMEQQLREQKILNERATKELEQLQVRNTKLQQENEQNALSLEQLSLDTQQRASDLKMKEEEVNQMRQEIAKLTKMREATQRKFRQTEDQKLEVEQQRDMLKNQITGLEREMESSKKQMEIDKKGIDELVRERDILNKNMIKAANATEKQLNVVKLHEQSKKNLDQEIMNYRDEAQKQRKIIYQLEKERDRYINEASDLTHKVLQHMEDIKMREMQIFEYKKKIAEAETKLKQQQNLYEAVRSDRNLYSKNLIEAQDEITEMKRKLKIMNHQIDQLREEINSKESALVKEHLEFQRVEKEKEALKAELQKMKQQAQETKQFIDNQEAEERKLLKIISDADAERLRQKKELDQVISERDILGTQLVRRNDELALLYEKIKIQQSMLNKGEIQYNQRVEDIRLLKMEIKKLRREKGILAKTVANVEDLRREVYHMQKELLKERTRCRALEEELENPMNVHRWRRLEASDPSTYELIQKIHSLQRRLITKSEEVVEKELLLQEKEKLYVELKHILSRQPGPEAAEQLQIYQQTLRQKTKQLKALSSELNMYESQTQEYKYEIERLAHELQNIKKKYLNQKRKEQQCREKERSLAQVGQSVILPQRSDGPCFTGGGFSLKQPGKITT
;
A
#
# COMPACT_ATOMS: atom_id res chain seq x y z
N GLN A 1 48.11 14.75 29.80
CA GLN A 1 48.55 16.11 30.23
C GLN A 1 47.45 17.11 29.88
N GLY A 2 47.47 18.34 30.43
CA GLY A 2 46.48 19.39 30.10
C GLY A 2 45.36 19.57 31.14
N LYS A 3 45.69 20.13 32.32
CA LYS A 3 44.67 20.73 33.19
C LYS A 3 44.19 22.04 32.54
N LYS A 4 43.01 22.05 31.89
CA LYS A 4 42.27 23.30 31.68
C LYS A 4 41.41 23.58 32.92
N THR A 5 41.54 24.78 33.46
CA THR A 5 40.66 25.30 34.52
C THR A 5 39.23 25.40 34.02
N ARG A 6 38.27 24.90 34.80
CA ARG A 6 36.87 25.30 34.66
C ARG A 6 36.68 26.60 35.43
N SER A 7 36.35 27.69 34.75
CA SER A 7 35.54 28.73 35.36
C SER A 7 34.15 28.18 35.64
N THR A 8 33.55 28.58 36.75
CA THR A 8 32.17 28.25 37.13
C THR A 8 31.23 29.32 36.58
N PRO A 9 30.22 29.00 35.75
CA PRO A 9 29.41 30.01 35.06
C PRO A 9 28.67 31.01 35.97
N GLU A 10 28.42 30.64 37.23
CA GLU A 10 27.80 31.51 38.25
C GLU A 10 28.64 32.76 38.57
N ALA A 11 29.94 32.75 38.27
CA ALA A 11 30.80 33.92 38.41
C ALA A 11 30.54 34.98 37.33
N ASP A 12 30.17 34.55 36.12
CA ASP A 12 29.99 35.45 34.97
C ASP A 12 28.59 36.12 35.01
N GLU A 13 27.55 35.41 35.45
CA GLU A 13 26.19 35.97 35.58
C GLU A 13 26.14 37.10 36.63
N ASN A 14 26.75 36.91 37.81
CA ASN A 14 26.87 37.96 38.83
C ASN A 14 27.65 39.20 38.32
N SER A 15 28.62 39.01 37.42
CA SER A 15 29.39 40.14 36.86
C SER A 15 28.55 41.00 35.91
N PHE A 16 27.63 40.38 35.16
CA PHE A 16 26.70 41.10 34.29
C PHE A 16 25.63 41.86 35.08
N GLU A 17 25.09 41.28 36.16
CA GLU A 17 24.12 41.98 37.02
C GLU A 17 24.74 43.20 37.72
N SER A 18 26.02 43.13 38.13
CA SER A 18 26.76 44.31 38.61
C SER A 18 26.92 45.38 37.54
N LEU A 19 27.36 45.04 36.32
CA LEU A 19 27.45 46.01 35.22
C LEU A 19 26.08 46.60 34.85
N GLU A 20 25.02 45.80 34.81
CA GLU A 20 23.66 46.28 34.54
C GLU A 20 23.21 47.33 35.57
N LYS A 21 23.59 47.16 36.84
CA LYS A 21 23.33 48.12 37.91
C LYS A 21 24.18 49.39 37.77
N GLU A 22 25.48 49.27 37.48
CA GLU A 22 26.35 50.43 37.18
C GLU A 22 25.86 51.22 35.95
N PHE A 23 25.40 50.54 34.89
CA PHE A 23 24.78 51.18 33.73
C PHE A 23 23.50 51.94 34.08
N GLN A 24 22.68 51.43 35.00
CA GLN A 24 21.47 52.12 35.45
C GLN A 24 21.81 53.32 36.34
N GLU A 25 22.77 53.19 37.25
CA GLU A 25 23.23 54.30 38.11
C GLU A 25 23.81 55.46 37.26
N VAL A 26 24.61 55.16 36.23
CA VAL A 26 25.10 56.17 35.27
C VAL A 26 23.96 56.76 34.40
N LEU A 27 22.97 55.97 34.00
CA LEU A 27 21.79 56.50 33.27
C LEU A 27 20.97 57.46 34.13
N ASP A 28 20.85 57.17 35.43
CA ASP A 28 20.10 57.99 36.38
C ASP A 28 20.87 59.28 36.76
N GLU A 29 22.21 59.25 36.85
CA GLU A 29 23.03 60.47 36.93
C GLU A 29 22.88 61.35 35.68
N LEU A 30 22.87 60.75 34.48
CA LEU A 30 22.68 61.45 33.21
C LEU A 30 21.29 62.07 33.02
N VAL A 31 20.29 61.73 33.86
CA VAL A 31 18.99 62.43 33.90
C VAL A 31 19.10 63.81 34.56
N GLY A 32 20.13 64.05 35.38
CA GLY A 32 20.30 65.30 36.13
C GLY A 32 20.64 66.54 35.28
N ASP A 33 21.34 66.36 34.15
CA ASP A 33 21.81 67.48 33.31
C ASP A 33 21.27 67.40 31.87
N LYS A 34 20.43 68.39 31.52
CA LYS A 34 19.80 68.51 30.20
C LYS A 34 20.79 68.74 29.05
N SER A 35 22.04 69.12 29.33
CA SER A 35 23.08 69.22 28.30
C SER A 35 23.60 67.85 27.83
N LEU A 36 23.42 66.80 28.66
CA LEU A 36 23.94 65.45 28.42
C LEU A 36 22.89 64.46 27.86
N ASP A 37 21.63 64.87 27.69
CA ASP A 37 20.53 63.98 27.26
C ASP A 37 20.78 63.31 25.88
N LYS A 38 21.60 63.93 25.01
CA LYS A 38 22.09 63.29 23.77
C LYS A 38 23.04 62.12 24.03
N PHE A 39 23.93 62.24 25.02
CA PHE A 39 24.82 61.15 25.42
C PHE A 39 24.03 60.04 26.11
N ARG A 40 23.06 60.39 26.96
CA ARG A 40 22.11 59.45 27.58
C ARG A 40 21.42 58.56 26.55
N VAL A 41 20.89 59.14 25.46
CA VAL A 41 20.21 58.36 24.40
C VAL A 41 21.15 57.41 23.65
N GLU A 42 22.41 57.78 23.40
CA GLU A 42 23.37 56.84 22.78
C GLU A 42 23.89 55.78 23.78
N TYR A 43 24.04 56.14 25.06
CA TYR A 43 24.40 55.21 26.14
C TYR A 43 23.29 54.18 26.38
N GLU A 44 22.03 54.60 26.40
CA GLU A 44 20.86 53.73 26.52
C GLU A 44 20.76 52.74 25.34
N LYS A 45 21.09 53.17 24.11
CA LYS A 45 21.22 52.24 22.96
C LYS A 45 22.35 51.24 23.16
N LEU A 46 23.50 51.66 23.68
CA LEU A 46 24.64 50.79 23.94
C LEU A 46 24.29 49.71 24.99
N THR A 47 23.69 50.10 26.11
CA THR A 47 23.22 49.19 27.16
C THR A 47 22.16 48.21 26.61
N ASN A 48 21.21 48.69 25.80
CA ASN A 48 20.22 47.82 25.15
C ASN A 48 20.83 46.85 24.12
N ALA A 49 21.89 47.25 23.40
CA ALA A 49 22.62 46.36 22.50
C ALA A 49 23.41 45.29 23.29
N LEU A 50 24.06 45.69 24.38
CA LEU A 50 24.82 44.79 25.26
C LEU A 50 23.90 43.76 25.94
N LYS A 51 22.74 44.17 26.47
CA LYS A 51 21.71 43.26 27.00
C LYS A 51 21.25 42.23 25.98
N LYS A 52 20.94 42.65 24.75
CA LYS A 52 20.57 41.73 23.65
C LYS A 52 21.70 40.77 23.28
N SER A 53 22.95 41.23 23.32
CA SER A 53 24.12 40.37 23.12
C SER A 53 24.21 39.30 24.20
N HIS A 54 24.16 39.69 25.48
CA HIS A 54 24.26 38.76 26.61
C HIS A 54 23.06 37.79 26.69
N GLU A 55 21.84 38.23 26.38
CA GLU A 55 20.69 37.32 26.22
C GLU A 55 20.92 36.27 25.12
N SER A 56 21.54 36.65 24.00
CA SER A 56 21.82 35.74 22.89
C SER A 56 22.93 34.74 23.24
N GLU A 57 23.94 35.19 23.98
CA GLU A 57 25.01 34.36 24.55
C GLU A 57 24.44 33.38 25.59
N LYS A 58 23.58 33.82 26.50
CA LYS A 58 22.90 32.98 27.49
C LYS A 58 22.04 31.90 26.82
N ARG A 59 21.32 32.24 25.74
CA ARG A 59 20.57 31.27 24.91
C ARG A 59 21.50 30.28 24.21
N LEU A 60 22.60 30.73 23.63
CA LEU A 60 23.62 29.86 23.01
C LEU A 60 24.27 28.92 24.04
N MET A 61 24.60 29.43 25.23
CA MET A 61 25.17 28.64 26.33
C MET A 61 24.19 27.57 26.85
N THR A 62 22.89 27.88 26.96
CA THR A 62 21.87 26.86 27.23
C THR A 62 21.83 25.81 26.13
N LYS A 63 21.83 26.20 24.85
CA LYS A 63 21.84 25.25 23.73
C LYS A 63 23.08 24.36 23.70
N CYS A 64 24.26 24.92 24.04
CA CYS A 64 25.49 24.16 24.21
C CYS A 64 25.44 23.20 25.41
N ARG A 65 24.80 23.58 26.53
CA ARG A 65 24.57 22.68 27.68
C ARG A 65 23.63 21.52 27.31
N GLU A 66 22.55 21.80 26.60
CA GLU A 66 21.61 20.79 26.08
C GLU A 66 22.31 19.79 25.14
N LEU A 67 22.98 20.28 24.09
CA LEU A 67 23.69 19.43 23.12
C LEU A 67 24.80 18.62 23.78
N ASN A 68 25.52 19.19 24.76
CA ASN A 68 26.53 18.44 25.52
C ASN A 68 25.90 17.37 26.44
N ALA A 69 24.72 17.61 27.01
CA ALA A 69 23.97 16.60 27.77
C ALA A 69 23.44 15.47 26.86
N GLU A 70 22.99 15.79 25.65
CA GLU A 70 22.63 14.79 24.63
C GLU A 70 23.83 13.96 24.17
N ILE A 71 24.99 14.60 23.94
CA ILE A 71 26.25 13.91 23.61
C ILE A 71 26.66 12.96 24.73
N VAL A 72 26.60 13.38 26.00
CA VAL A 72 26.89 12.50 27.15
C VAL A 72 25.86 11.37 27.27
N SER A 73 24.56 11.65 27.09
CA SER A 73 23.50 10.63 27.08
C SER A 73 23.75 9.59 25.99
N ASN A 74 24.14 10.01 24.79
CA ASN A 74 24.41 9.13 23.67
C ASN A 74 25.74 8.38 23.85
N SER A 75 26.77 8.97 24.48
CA SER A 75 27.99 8.23 24.82
C SER A 75 27.74 7.13 25.85
N VAL A 76 26.83 7.36 26.81
CA VAL A 76 26.41 6.31 27.77
C VAL A 76 25.64 5.19 27.07
N LYS A 77 24.72 5.51 26.14
CA LYS A 77 24.02 4.50 25.31
C LYS A 77 25.00 3.67 24.49
N VAL A 78 25.96 4.31 23.82
CA VAL A 78 27.01 3.64 23.04
C VAL A 78 27.90 2.76 23.93
N ALA A 79 28.32 3.24 25.10
CA ALA A 79 29.09 2.43 26.05
C ALA A 79 28.29 1.21 26.57
N THR A 80 26.98 1.36 26.75
CA THR A 80 26.09 0.27 27.18
C THR A 80 25.91 -0.76 26.06
N ALA A 81 25.74 -0.32 24.81
CA ALA A 81 25.68 -1.20 23.64
C ALA A 81 27.00 -1.95 23.38
N LEU A 82 28.15 -1.28 23.56
CA LEU A 82 29.47 -1.92 23.49
C LEU A 82 29.66 -2.97 24.61
N LYS A 83 29.18 -2.69 25.82
CA LYS A 83 29.23 -3.66 26.93
C LYS A 83 28.36 -4.88 26.68
N LEU A 84 27.13 -4.69 26.19
CA LEU A 84 26.25 -5.79 25.76
C LEU A 84 26.92 -6.63 24.65
N SER A 85 27.50 -5.97 23.64
CA SER A 85 28.24 -6.69 22.58
C SER A 85 29.46 -7.47 23.08
N GLN A 86 30.12 -7.05 24.17
CA GLN A 86 31.18 -7.83 24.82
C GLN A 86 30.60 -9.01 25.63
N GLU A 87 29.47 -8.83 26.30
CA GLU A 87 28.76 -9.90 27.03
C GLU A 87 28.23 -10.98 26.06
N ASP A 88 27.66 -10.57 24.92
CA ASP A 88 27.30 -11.46 23.81
C ASP A 88 28.53 -12.20 23.26
N GLN A 89 29.65 -11.50 23.02
CA GLN A 89 30.86 -12.15 22.50
C GLN A 89 31.47 -13.15 23.50
N THR A 90 31.35 -12.93 24.81
CA THR A 90 31.79 -13.90 25.83
C THR A 90 30.87 -15.11 25.93
N THR A 91 29.54 -14.94 25.82
CA THR A 91 28.60 -16.07 25.78
C THR A 91 28.68 -16.88 24.47
N ILE A 92 28.90 -16.24 23.33
CA ILE A 92 29.26 -16.93 22.07
C ILE A 92 30.55 -17.75 22.26
N THR A 93 31.52 -17.25 23.01
CA THR A 93 32.79 -17.95 23.28
C THR A 93 32.62 -19.12 24.25
N SER A 94 31.74 -19.04 25.25
CA SER A 94 31.42 -20.19 26.12
C SER A 94 30.65 -21.27 25.38
N LEU A 95 29.62 -20.89 24.60
CA LEU A 95 28.84 -21.84 23.78
C LEU A 95 29.71 -22.56 22.74
N LYS A 96 30.68 -21.87 22.11
CA LYS A 96 31.67 -22.53 21.24
C LYS A 96 32.51 -23.57 21.98
N LYS A 97 32.95 -23.31 23.22
CA LYS A 97 33.65 -24.29 24.06
C LYS A 97 32.77 -25.46 24.49
N GLU A 98 31.47 -25.26 24.66
CA GLU A 98 30.52 -26.33 24.99
C GLU A 98 30.24 -27.22 23.78
N ILE A 99 30.10 -26.65 22.57
CA ILE A 99 30.05 -27.39 21.32
C ILE A 99 31.34 -28.19 21.10
N GLU A 100 32.52 -27.59 21.33
CA GLU A 100 33.82 -28.28 21.21
C GLU A 100 33.97 -29.44 22.22
N LYS A 101 33.43 -29.30 23.43
CA LYS A 101 33.32 -30.41 24.40
C LYS A 101 32.35 -31.49 23.93
N ALA A 102 31.20 -31.12 23.37
CA ALA A 102 30.21 -32.06 22.87
C ALA A 102 30.77 -32.91 21.72
N TRP A 103 31.49 -32.28 20.77
CA TRP A 103 32.22 -32.99 19.72
C TRP A 103 33.24 -33.97 20.29
N LYS A 104 34.11 -33.54 21.22
CA LYS A 104 35.08 -34.45 21.88
C LYS A 104 34.44 -35.59 22.67
N MET A 105 33.20 -35.43 23.15
CA MET A 105 32.43 -36.54 23.75
C MET A 105 31.83 -37.49 22.71
N VAL A 106 31.44 -37.01 21.53
CA VAL A 106 31.02 -37.85 20.38
C VAL A 106 32.21 -38.63 19.83
N ASP A 107 33.35 -37.98 19.60
CA ASP A 107 34.58 -38.62 19.16
C ASP A 107 35.00 -39.71 20.16
N ALA A 108 35.04 -39.39 21.45
CA ALA A 108 35.37 -40.36 22.51
C ALA A 108 34.30 -41.46 22.72
N ALA A 109 33.09 -41.32 22.18
CA ALA A 109 32.09 -42.38 22.12
C ALA A 109 32.30 -43.28 20.89
N HIS A 110 32.63 -42.70 19.74
CA HIS A 110 32.94 -43.45 18.52
C HIS A 110 34.24 -44.26 18.65
N ASP A 111 35.26 -43.70 19.31
CA ASP A 111 36.50 -44.40 19.67
C ASP A 111 36.25 -45.62 20.57
N LYS A 112 35.28 -45.54 21.48
CA LYS A 112 34.84 -46.68 22.31
C LYS A 112 34.04 -47.70 21.49
N GLU A 113 33.22 -47.24 20.55
CA GLU A 113 32.47 -48.09 19.63
C GLU A 113 33.40 -48.88 18.69
N LEU A 114 34.48 -48.26 18.20
CA LEU A 114 35.53 -48.92 17.41
C LEU A 114 36.24 -50.00 18.21
N ARG A 115 36.75 -49.68 19.41
CA ARG A 115 37.40 -50.67 20.30
C ARG A 115 36.45 -51.79 20.75
N ALA A 116 35.15 -51.51 20.88
CA ALA A 116 34.13 -52.52 21.12
C ALA A 116 33.92 -53.44 19.91
N LYS A 117 33.96 -52.92 18.68
CA LYS A 117 33.90 -53.73 17.44
C LYS A 117 35.15 -54.59 17.26
N GLU A 118 36.34 -54.07 17.58
CA GLU A 118 37.60 -54.81 17.56
C GLU A 118 37.59 -55.97 18.58
N THR A 119 37.19 -55.71 19.83
CA THR A 119 37.07 -56.77 20.86
C THR A 119 35.97 -57.79 20.54
N ILE A 120 34.88 -57.40 19.86
CA ILE A 120 33.89 -58.34 19.33
C ILE A 120 34.49 -59.20 18.19
N GLN A 121 35.45 -58.69 17.40
CA GLN A 121 36.15 -59.49 16.40
C GLN A 121 37.17 -60.46 17.04
N THR A 122 37.95 -60.04 18.03
CA THR A 122 38.89 -60.95 18.72
C THR A 122 38.16 -62.07 19.45
N LEU A 123 37.09 -61.76 20.21
CA LEU A 123 36.28 -62.78 20.90
C LEU A 123 35.62 -63.77 19.92
N LYS A 124 35.20 -63.32 18.73
CA LYS A 124 34.71 -64.23 17.68
C LYS A 124 35.82 -65.14 17.12
N HIS A 125 37.05 -64.66 17.07
CA HIS A 125 38.20 -65.45 16.64
C HIS A 125 38.61 -66.49 17.70
N GLU A 126 38.58 -66.11 18.98
CA GLU A 126 38.82 -67.02 20.11
C GLU A 126 37.74 -68.12 20.20
N ILE A 127 36.46 -67.78 20.06
CA ILE A 127 35.37 -68.77 19.96
C ILE A 127 35.62 -69.72 18.78
N SER A 128 35.99 -69.21 17.60
CA SER A 128 36.31 -70.02 16.43
C SER A 128 37.53 -70.94 16.59
N ASN A 129 38.40 -70.68 17.57
CA ASN A 129 39.57 -71.51 17.88
C ASN A 129 39.26 -72.51 19.00
N LEU A 130 38.47 -72.12 20.01
CA LEU A 130 38.01 -73.03 21.07
C LEU A 130 37.07 -74.11 20.55
N THR A 131 36.15 -73.80 19.62
CA THR A 131 35.27 -74.81 18.99
C THR A 131 36.08 -75.91 18.27
N LYS A 132 37.23 -75.59 17.68
CA LYS A 132 38.10 -76.58 17.00
C LYS A 132 38.88 -77.48 17.95
N LEU A 133 38.94 -77.15 19.24
CA LEU A 133 39.70 -77.87 20.26
C LEU A 133 38.85 -78.87 21.06
N VAL A 134 37.53 -78.89 20.85
CA VAL A 134 36.58 -79.77 21.55
C VAL A 134 36.21 -81.01 20.71
N GLU A 135 36.55 -81.04 19.41
CA GLU A 135 36.21 -82.14 18.50
C GLU A 135 37.25 -83.30 18.47
N GLN A 136 38.19 -83.38 19.43
CA GLN A 136 39.21 -84.45 19.49
C GLN A 136 39.49 -84.98 20.92
N GLY A 137 39.07 -86.21 21.23
CA GLY A 137 39.64 -87.04 22.32
C GLY A 137 38.67 -87.99 23.08
N ALA A 138 38.91 -89.31 23.04
CA ALA A 138 38.21 -90.33 23.88
C ALA A 138 38.97 -91.70 24.01
N GLY A 139 38.90 -92.37 25.17
CA GLY A 139 39.47 -93.72 25.50
C GLY A 139 39.74 -93.93 27.02
N LEU A 140 40.33 -94.99 27.63
CA LEU A 140 40.56 -96.46 27.44
C LEU A 140 41.32 -96.96 28.74
N SER A 141 41.42 -98.23 29.23
CA SER A 141 40.63 -99.48 29.11
C SER A 141 41.15 -100.66 30.01
N VAL A 142 40.33 -101.14 30.99
CA VAL A 142 40.21 -102.54 31.53
C VAL A 142 41.34 -103.27 32.33
N GLY A 143 40.97 -103.85 33.51
CA GLY A 143 41.37 -105.18 34.08
C GLY A 143 42.65 -105.32 34.96
N GLN A 144 42.95 -106.41 35.71
CA GLN A 144 42.17 -107.46 36.46
C GLN A 144 43.13 -108.25 37.43
N GLU A 145 42.66 -109.19 38.29
CA GLU A 145 43.35 -109.73 39.51
C GLU A 145 43.77 -111.24 39.50
N HIS A 146 44.25 -111.75 40.67
CA HIS A 146 44.48 -113.15 41.17
C HIS A 146 45.95 -113.66 41.23
N GLY A 147 46.34 -114.62 42.09
CA GLY A 147 45.63 -115.39 43.14
C GLY A 147 46.62 -116.00 44.17
N VAL A 148 46.28 -116.29 45.43
CA VAL A 148 45.33 -117.30 45.94
C VAL A 148 45.83 -118.74 45.71
N ASN A 149 46.98 -119.10 46.30
CA ASN A 149 47.41 -120.50 46.45
C ASN A 149 48.13 -120.81 47.80
N ASP A 150 47.95 -119.97 48.81
CA ASP A 150 48.09 -120.36 50.23
C ASP A 150 46.88 -121.24 50.64
N LEU A 151 46.44 -122.14 49.76
CA LEU A 151 45.07 -122.70 49.67
C LEU A 151 44.67 -123.65 50.83
N LEU A 152 45.54 -123.78 51.83
CA LEU A 152 45.30 -124.48 53.09
C LEU A 152 45.26 -123.56 54.32
N LYS A 153 45.93 -122.39 54.31
CA LYS A 153 45.52 -121.28 55.20
C LYS A 153 44.12 -120.84 54.85
N ILE A 154 43.82 -120.79 53.55
CA ILE A 154 42.50 -120.44 52.99
C ILE A 154 41.37 -121.31 53.55
N LYS A 155 41.59 -122.45 54.20
CA LYS A 155 40.50 -123.12 54.95
C LYS A 155 40.12 -122.41 56.26
N GLU A 156 41.10 -121.90 57.00
CA GLU A 156 40.90 -121.17 58.26
C GLU A 156 40.65 -119.68 58.00
N GLU A 157 41.32 -119.12 57.00
CA GLU A 157 41.01 -117.80 56.44
C GLU A 157 39.59 -117.82 55.86
N LEU A 158 39.11 -118.81 55.07
CA LEU A 158 37.69 -118.85 54.62
C LEU A 158 36.68 -118.84 55.77
N THR A 159 37.02 -119.32 56.97
CA THR A 159 36.14 -119.16 58.14
C THR A 159 36.19 -117.77 58.78
N LYS A 160 37.31 -117.06 58.69
CA LYS A 160 37.42 -115.63 59.06
C LYS A 160 36.86 -114.73 57.98
N GLU A 161 37.30 -114.86 56.73
CA GLU A 161 36.73 -114.26 55.54
C GLU A 161 35.22 -114.48 55.48
N ARG A 162 34.64 -115.62 55.88
CA ARG A 162 33.17 -115.73 55.96
C ARG A 162 32.56 -114.66 56.89
N ASP A 163 33.16 -114.42 58.05
CA ASP A 163 32.64 -113.49 59.06
C ASP A 163 33.07 -112.03 58.79
N GLU A 164 34.25 -111.83 58.22
CA GLU A 164 34.77 -110.55 57.73
C GLU A 164 34.00 -110.12 56.46
N LEU A 165 33.71 -111.02 55.52
CA LEU A 165 32.79 -110.79 54.40
C LEU A 165 31.32 -110.72 54.83
N LEU A 166 30.89 -111.34 55.94
CA LEU A 166 29.53 -111.13 56.47
C LEU A 166 29.40 -109.73 57.07
N THR A 167 30.39 -109.30 57.85
CA THR A 167 30.43 -107.94 58.41
C THR A 167 30.67 -106.90 57.33
N GLU A 168 31.46 -107.18 56.30
CA GLU A 168 31.64 -106.35 55.12
C GLU A 168 30.39 -106.33 54.24
N VAL A 169 29.70 -107.45 54.01
CA VAL A 169 28.38 -107.43 53.33
C VAL A 169 27.36 -106.64 54.15
N VAL A 170 27.45 -106.60 55.48
CA VAL A 170 26.61 -105.73 56.32
C VAL A 170 27.03 -104.25 56.21
N THR A 171 28.32 -103.90 56.19
CA THR A 171 28.75 -102.51 55.99
C THR A 171 28.52 -102.03 54.56
N LEU A 172 28.78 -102.85 53.55
CA LEU A 172 28.45 -102.60 52.15
C LEU A 172 26.94 -102.48 51.94
N ARG A 173 26.09 -103.32 52.55
CA ARG A 173 24.63 -103.11 52.51
C ARG A 173 24.21 -101.81 53.21
N LYS A 174 24.86 -101.43 54.31
CA LYS A 174 24.62 -100.16 55.03
C LYS A 174 25.12 -98.94 54.26
N ASN A 175 26.19 -99.08 53.49
CA ASN A 175 26.75 -98.04 52.63
C ASN A 175 25.94 -97.94 51.32
N LEU A 176 25.47 -99.06 50.77
CA LEU A 176 24.59 -99.12 49.61
C LEU A 176 23.21 -98.53 49.92
N THR A 177 22.61 -98.81 51.08
CA THR A 177 21.34 -98.16 51.47
C THR A 177 21.52 -96.67 51.73
N LYS A 178 22.63 -96.23 52.34
CA LYS A 178 22.99 -94.80 52.44
C LYS A 178 23.22 -94.14 51.07
N ALA A 179 23.90 -94.81 50.15
CA ALA A 179 24.13 -94.32 48.80
C ALA A 179 22.82 -94.23 48.00
N THR A 180 21.94 -95.22 48.17
CA THR A 180 20.60 -95.24 47.54
C THR A 180 19.71 -94.13 48.12
N SER A 181 19.70 -93.93 49.44
CA SER A 181 18.92 -92.83 50.04
C SER A 181 19.47 -91.47 49.65
N SER A 182 20.80 -91.29 49.63
CA SER A 182 21.45 -90.07 49.16
C SER A 182 21.21 -89.82 47.67
N GLN A 183 21.21 -90.87 46.83
CA GLN A 183 20.83 -90.77 45.42
C GLN A 183 19.38 -90.33 45.27
N GLN A 184 18.44 -90.93 46.00
CA GLN A 184 17.02 -90.54 45.98
C GLN A 184 16.81 -89.10 46.47
N GLU A 185 17.51 -88.66 47.51
CA GLU A 185 17.49 -87.28 47.98
C GLU A 185 18.04 -86.31 46.91
N MET A 186 19.12 -86.68 46.22
CA MET A 186 19.70 -85.88 45.13
C MET A 186 18.83 -85.90 43.85
N GLU A 187 18.13 -86.99 43.56
CA GLU A 187 17.16 -87.08 42.47
C GLU A 187 15.94 -86.20 42.74
N VAL A 188 15.37 -86.24 43.95
CA VAL A 188 14.27 -85.36 44.37
C VAL A 188 14.71 -83.88 44.41
N GLN A 189 15.96 -83.57 44.78
CA GLN A 189 16.50 -82.21 44.69
C GLN A 189 16.69 -81.77 43.23
N LYS A 190 17.17 -82.65 42.35
CA LYS A 190 17.32 -82.42 40.91
C LYS A 190 15.97 -82.18 40.23
N GLU A 191 14.94 -82.96 40.56
CA GLU A 191 13.58 -82.77 40.03
C GLU A 191 13.02 -81.42 40.45
N LYS A 192 13.09 -81.06 41.73
CA LYS A 192 12.68 -79.73 42.22
C LYS A 192 13.47 -78.58 41.56
N ALA A 193 14.77 -78.77 41.33
CA ALA A 193 15.57 -77.80 40.60
C ALA A 193 15.14 -77.69 39.12
N MET A 194 14.79 -78.80 38.47
CA MET A 194 14.26 -78.82 37.10
C MET A 194 12.88 -78.15 37.00
N GLU A 195 11.97 -78.39 37.95
CA GLU A 195 10.68 -77.68 38.04
C GLU A 195 10.90 -76.17 38.22
N THR A 196 11.80 -75.78 39.13
CA THR A 196 12.14 -74.37 39.38
C THR A 196 12.75 -73.71 38.15
N ILE A 197 13.63 -74.40 37.42
CA ILE A 197 14.21 -73.94 36.15
C ILE A 197 13.12 -73.80 35.09
N SER A 198 12.17 -74.74 34.99
CA SER A 198 11.05 -74.65 34.04
C SER A 198 10.13 -73.47 34.35
N GLN A 199 9.83 -73.22 35.62
CA GLN A 199 9.04 -72.06 36.06
C GLN A 199 9.78 -70.75 35.74
N LEU A 200 11.07 -70.64 36.06
CA LEU A 200 11.87 -69.45 35.74
C LEU A 200 12.02 -69.23 34.23
N GLN A 201 12.14 -70.29 33.42
CA GLN A 201 12.12 -70.17 31.95
C GLN A 201 10.78 -69.66 31.42
N GLN A 202 9.67 -70.14 31.99
CA GLN A 202 8.33 -69.65 31.64
C GLN A 202 8.14 -68.18 32.04
N ASP A 203 8.58 -67.77 33.23
CA ASP A 203 8.56 -66.37 33.68
C ASP A 203 9.44 -65.48 32.80
N ILE A 204 10.66 -65.90 32.47
CA ILE A 204 11.55 -65.18 31.54
C ILE A 204 10.86 -65.00 30.18
N GLN A 205 10.22 -66.04 29.66
CA GLN A 205 9.49 -65.97 28.39
C GLN A 205 8.29 -65.02 28.46
N VAL A 206 7.57 -64.95 29.58
CA VAL A 206 6.49 -63.98 29.83
C VAL A 206 7.06 -62.55 29.89
N ARG A 207 8.09 -62.30 30.70
CA ARG A 207 8.71 -60.96 30.82
C ARG A 207 9.34 -60.48 29.51
N GLN A 208 9.92 -61.38 28.73
CA GLN A 208 10.45 -61.07 27.39
C GLN A 208 9.33 -60.70 26.41
N ASN A 209 8.19 -61.41 26.47
CA ASN A 209 7.00 -61.06 25.69
C ASN A 209 6.42 -59.70 26.12
N GLU A 210 6.31 -59.41 27.42
CA GLU A 210 5.90 -58.10 27.95
C GLU A 210 6.85 -56.97 27.52
N CYS A 211 8.15 -57.17 27.67
CA CYS A 211 9.19 -56.23 27.23
C CYS A 211 9.07 -55.93 25.72
N SER A 212 8.80 -56.94 24.89
CA SER A 212 8.59 -56.76 23.45
C SER A 212 7.30 -55.97 23.13
N ARG A 213 6.24 -56.14 23.93
CA ARG A 213 4.97 -55.39 23.79
C ARG A 213 5.16 -53.93 24.16
N GLU A 214 5.77 -53.65 25.31
CA GLU A 214 6.02 -52.27 25.74
C GLU A 214 7.09 -51.56 24.89
N THR A 215 8.08 -52.28 24.35
CA THR A 215 8.99 -51.72 23.33
C THR A 215 8.24 -51.30 22.07
N ARG A 216 7.36 -52.17 21.53
CA ARG A 216 6.50 -51.81 20.37
C ARG A 216 5.50 -50.71 20.68
N ARG A 217 5.04 -50.58 21.92
CA ARG A 217 4.17 -49.50 22.38
C ARG A 217 4.93 -48.18 22.44
N LYS A 218 6.14 -48.19 23.01
CA LYS A 218 7.08 -47.06 23.01
C LYS A 218 7.41 -46.60 21.59
N GLU A 219 7.76 -47.52 20.68
CA GLU A 219 8.04 -47.20 19.27
C GLU A 219 6.86 -46.54 18.53
N LYS A 220 5.62 -46.89 18.89
CA LYS A 220 4.42 -46.22 18.37
C LYS A 220 4.28 -44.82 18.95
N LEU A 221 4.32 -44.69 20.28
CA LEU A 221 4.24 -43.40 20.97
C LEU A 221 5.35 -42.44 20.55
N GLU A 222 6.58 -42.92 20.30
CA GLU A 222 7.67 -42.09 19.77
C GLU A 222 7.45 -41.64 18.33
N LYS A 223 6.72 -42.41 17.51
CA LYS A 223 6.31 -41.99 16.15
C LYS A 223 5.15 -41.00 16.20
N GLU A 224 4.16 -41.26 17.05
CA GLU A 224 3.03 -40.36 17.31
C GLU A 224 3.52 -39.00 17.85
N VAL A 225 4.44 -38.99 18.82
CA VAL A 225 5.07 -37.75 19.34
C VAL A 225 5.89 -37.03 18.27
N LYS A 226 6.63 -37.75 17.41
CA LYS A 226 7.37 -37.12 16.30
C LYS A 226 6.44 -36.50 15.27
N GLN A 227 5.35 -37.19 14.91
CA GLN A 227 4.34 -36.69 13.99
C GLN A 227 3.66 -35.44 14.58
N LEU A 228 3.21 -35.49 15.83
CA LEU A 228 2.63 -34.35 16.54
C LEU A 228 3.61 -33.17 16.66
N HIS A 229 4.93 -33.41 16.69
CA HIS A 229 5.93 -32.34 16.68
C HIS A 229 6.03 -31.69 15.29
N THR A 230 6.07 -32.47 14.20
CA THR A 230 6.03 -31.92 12.83
C THR A 230 4.70 -31.22 12.51
N ASP A 231 3.59 -31.71 13.06
CA ASP A 231 2.27 -31.11 12.92
C ASP A 231 2.20 -29.79 13.72
N LEU A 232 2.82 -29.73 14.91
CA LEU A 232 2.98 -28.50 15.68
C LEU A 232 3.83 -27.47 14.92
N ASP A 233 5.01 -27.87 14.41
CA ASP A 233 5.92 -26.99 13.68
C ASP A 233 5.29 -26.43 12.40
N THR A 234 4.57 -27.26 11.63
CA THR A 234 3.86 -26.81 10.43
C THR A 234 2.74 -25.84 10.79
N LYS A 235 1.86 -26.16 11.74
CA LYS A 235 0.82 -25.23 12.23
C LYS A 235 1.41 -23.95 12.82
N GLN A 236 2.55 -24.01 13.48
CA GLN A 236 3.25 -22.84 14.02
C GLN A 236 3.98 -22.04 12.93
N SER A 237 4.21 -22.61 11.75
CA SER A 237 4.60 -21.90 10.53
C SER A 237 3.38 -21.23 9.86
N ASP A 238 2.25 -21.93 9.76
CA ASP A 238 0.98 -21.38 9.23
C ASP A 238 0.53 -20.17 10.04
N ILE A 239 0.61 -20.25 11.37
CA ILE A 239 0.30 -19.14 12.30
C ILE A 239 1.23 -17.94 12.05
N LYS A 240 2.50 -18.13 11.68
CA LYS A 240 3.40 -17.02 11.33
C LYS A 240 3.00 -16.38 10.00
N VAL A 241 2.66 -17.18 8.98
CA VAL A 241 2.20 -16.71 7.67
C VAL A 241 0.87 -15.95 7.79
N LEU A 242 -0.10 -16.50 8.51
CA LEU A 242 -1.41 -15.87 8.76
C LEU A 242 -1.31 -14.59 9.57
N ASN A 243 -0.42 -14.53 10.58
CA ASN A 243 -0.15 -13.26 11.28
C ASN A 243 0.50 -12.22 10.37
N LEU A 244 1.43 -12.61 9.48
CA LEU A 244 2.04 -11.69 8.52
C LEU A 244 1.02 -11.16 7.49
N GLN A 245 0.11 -12.02 7.00
CA GLN A 245 -1.00 -11.60 6.16
C GLN A 245 -1.97 -10.67 6.91
N SER A 246 -2.37 -11.03 8.13
CA SER A 246 -3.25 -10.21 8.98
C SER A 246 -2.67 -8.83 9.29
N GLN A 247 -1.35 -8.76 9.50
CA GLN A 247 -0.65 -7.49 9.70
C GLN A 247 -0.60 -6.66 8.40
N ARG A 248 -0.26 -7.24 7.25
CA ARG A 248 -0.33 -6.55 5.95
C ARG A 248 -1.74 -6.02 5.66
N SER A 249 -2.78 -6.83 5.90
CA SER A 249 -4.18 -6.41 5.72
C SER A 249 -4.57 -5.24 6.63
N LYS A 250 -4.02 -5.16 7.84
CA LYS A 250 -4.20 -3.99 8.74
C LYS A 250 -3.46 -2.76 8.24
N GLU A 251 -2.24 -2.91 7.75
CA GLU A 251 -1.43 -1.83 7.18
C GLU A 251 -2.10 -1.27 5.91
N GLU A 252 -2.62 -2.13 5.03
CA GLU A 252 -3.45 -1.74 3.88
C GLU A 252 -4.77 -1.08 4.31
N GLN A 253 -5.50 -1.62 5.29
CA GLN A 253 -6.71 -1.00 5.82
C GLN A 253 -6.43 0.41 6.37
N GLN A 254 -5.39 0.59 7.18
CA GLN A 254 -5.01 1.90 7.73
C GLN A 254 -4.64 2.90 6.63
N ARG A 255 -3.96 2.44 5.57
CA ARG A 255 -3.61 3.26 4.41
C ARG A 255 -4.86 3.72 3.63
N MET A 256 -5.82 2.83 3.41
CA MET A 256 -7.11 3.16 2.79
C MET A 256 -7.95 4.10 3.68
N GLU A 257 -7.96 3.90 5.01
CA GLU A 257 -8.62 4.78 5.97
C GLU A 257 -7.96 6.17 6.07
N GLN A 258 -6.66 6.28 5.79
CA GLN A 258 -5.97 7.57 5.66
C GLN A 258 -6.34 8.25 4.35
N GLN A 259 -6.24 7.57 3.20
CA GLN A 259 -6.64 8.10 1.90
C GLN A 259 -8.11 8.56 1.88
N LEU A 260 -9.01 7.81 2.51
CA LEU A 260 -10.42 8.20 2.65
C LEU A 260 -10.62 9.47 3.49
N ARG A 261 -9.77 9.72 4.49
CA ARG A 261 -9.78 10.97 5.28
C ARG A 261 -9.21 12.14 4.47
N GLU A 262 -8.10 11.93 3.77
CA GLU A 262 -7.49 12.95 2.90
C GLU A 262 -8.45 13.36 1.77
N GLN A 263 -9.12 12.40 1.13
CA GLN A 263 -10.16 12.67 0.12
C GLN A 263 -11.38 13.40 0.71
N LYS A 264 -11.82 13.08 1.93
CA LYS A 264 -12.89 13.86 2.60
C LYS A 264 -12.48 15.30 2.87
N ILE A 265 -11.25 15.53 3.34
CA ILE A 265 -10.72 16.88 3.59
C ILE A 265 -10.58 17.68 2.28
N LEU A 266 -10.15 17.04 1.20
CA LEU A 266 -10.12 17.65 -0.14
C LEU A 266 -11.53 18.02 -0.63
N ASN A 267 -12.50 17.12 -0.46
CA ASN A 267 -13.88 17.36 -0.89
C ASN A 267 -14.55 18.48 -0.07
N GLU A 268 -14.32 18.53 1.26
CA GLU A 268 -14.76 19.66 2.11
C GLU A 268 -14.10 21.00 1.78
N ARG A 269 -12.88 21.00 1.23
CA ARG A 269 -12.23 22.22 0.71
C ARG A 269 -12.85 22.63 -0.62
N ALA A 270 -13.01 21.69 -1.54
CA ALA A 270 -13.60 21.93 -2.85
C ALA A 270 -15.05 22.46 -2.74
N THR A 271 -15.88 21.95 -1.82
CA THR A 271 -17.22 22.51 -1.60
C THR A 271 -17.17 23.91 -1.00
N LYS A 272 -16.28 24.21 -0.04
CA LYS A 272 -16.12 25.57 0.52
C LYS A 272 -15.58 26.57 -0.51
N GLU A 273 -14.67 26.15 -1.38
CA GLU A 273 -14.18 26.96 -2.50
C GLU A 273 -15.30 27.21 -3.53
N LEU A 274 -16.13 26.21 -3.82
CA LEU A 274 -17.29 26.34 -4.70
C LEU A 274 -18.37 27.26 -4.11
N GLU A 275 -18.68 27.15 -2.81
CA GLU A 275 -19.55 28.09 -2.08
C GLU A 275 -19.01 29.53 -2.15
N GLN A 276 -17.71 29.73 -1.90
CA GLN A 276 -17.08 31.06 -2.00
C GLN A 276 -17.11 31.62 -3.42
N LEU A 277 -16.86 30.80 -4.44
CA LEU A 277 -16.98 31.19 -5.85
C LEU A 277 -18.43 31.52 -6.21
N GLN A 278 -19.40 30.78 -5.69
CA GLN A 278 -20.83 31.01 -5.92
C GLN A 278 -21.29 32.34 -5.28
N VAL A 279 -20.86 32.64 -4.05
CA VAL A 279 -21.09 33.93 -3.36
C VAL A 279 -20.36 35.09 -4.05
N ARG A 280 -19.17 34.84 -4.64
CA ARG A 280 -18.46 35.86 -5.42
C ARG A 280 -19.14 36.13 -6.77
N ASN A 281 -19.68 35.09 -7.41
CA ASN A 281 -20.39 35.20 -8.68
C ASN A 281 -21.70 35.99 -8.51
N THR A 282 -22.52 35.69 -7.50
CA THR A 282 -23.74 36.46 -7.22
C THR A 282 -23.46 37.93 -6.89
N LYS A 283 -22.37 38.25 -6.19
CA LYS A 283 -21.92 39.64 -6.00
C LYS A 283 -21.51 40.32 -7.30
N LEU A 284 -20.67 39.68 -8.13
CA LEU A 284 -20.27 40.23 -9.44
C LEU A 284 -21.48 40.41 -10.38
N GLN A 285 -22.49 39.56 -10.26
CA GLN A 285 -23.75 39.66 -11.01
C GLN A 285 -24.57 40.87 -10.56
N GLN A 286 -24.71 41.10 -9.24
CA GLN A 286 -25.34 42.30 -8.68
C GLN A 286 -24.57 43.59 -9.03
N GLU A 287 -23.23 43.56 -8.98
CA GLU A 287 -22.37 44.68 -9.40
C GLU A 287 -22.54 44.96 -10.90
N ASN A 288 -22.67 43.95 -11.76
CA ASN A 288 -22.96 44.13 -13.18
C ASN A 288 -24.36 44.71 -13.44
N GLU A 289 -25.40 44.23 -12.74
CA GLU A 289 -26.75 44.79 -12.84
C GLU A 289 -26.78 46.26 -12.40
N GLN A 290 -26.09 46.60 -11.31
CA GLN A 290 -25.98 47.98 -10.81
C GLN A 290 -25.14 48.88 -11.74
N ASN A 291 -24.07 48.35 -12.34
CA ASN A 291 -23.28 49.06 -13.36
C ASN A 291 -24.09 49.28 -14.66
N ALA A 292 -24.91 48.31 -15.07
CA ALA A 292 -25.79 48.45 -16.24
C ALA A 292 -26.84 49.56 -16.03
N LEU A 293 -27.49 49.59 -14.86
CA LEU A 293 -28.41 50.67 -14.48
C LEU A 293 -27.71 52.05 -14.43
N SER A 294 -26.46 52.10 -13.94
CA SER A 294 -25.67 53.34 -13.94
C SER A 294 -25.27 53.79 -15.35
N LEU A 295 -24.95 52.86 -16.26
CA LEU A 295 -24.71 53.13 -17.68
C LEU A 295 -25.97 53.64 -18.39
N GLU A 296 -27.13 53.07 -18.09
CA GLU A 296 -28.42 53.51 -18.65
C GLU A 296 -28.78 54.93 -18.17
N GLN A 297 -28.59 55.23 -16.89
CA GLN A 297 -28.72 56.59 -16.35
C GLN A 297 -27.74 57.57 -17.00
N LEU A 298 -26.45 57.21 -17.13
CA LEU A 298 -25.45 58.05 -17.79
C LEU A 298 -25.73 58.26 -19.29
N SER A 299 -26.33 57.28 -19.96
CA SER A 299 -26.77 57.40 -21.35
C SER A 299 -27.92 58.41 -21.48
N LEU A 300 -28.93 58.32 -20.61
CA LEU A 300 -30.02 59.29 -20.51
C LEU A 300 -29.51 60.72 -20.21
N ASP A 301 -28.64 60.87 -19.20
CA ASP A 301 -28.07 62.17 -18.82
C ASP A 301 -27.21 62.77 -19.95
N THR A 302 -26.49 61.93 -20.70
CA THR A 302 -25.72 62.34 -21.90
C THR A 302 -26.64 62.75 -23.04
N GLN A 303 -27.72 62.01 -23.30
CA GLN A 303 -28.70 62.33 -24.34
C GLN A 303 -29.45 63.64 -24.02
N GLN A 304 -29.78 63.86 -22.75
CA GLN A 304 -30.43 65.08 -22.27
C GLN A 304 -29.50 66.29 -22.40
N ARG A 305 -28.24 66.19 -21.94
CA ARG A 305 -27.21 67.23 -22.14
C ARG A 305 -26.94 67.52 -23.62
N ALA A 306 -26.97 66.51 -24.49
CA ALA A 306 -26.80 66.71 -25.93
C ALA A 306 -27.97 67.52 -26.54
N SER A 307 -29.20 67.33 -26.04
CA SER A 307 -30.36 68.14 -26.41
C SER A 307 -30.21 69.59 -25.93
N ASP A 308 -29.81 69.79 -24.67
CA ASP A 308 -29.59 71.13 -24.10
C ASP A 308 -28.48 71.89 -24.84
N LEU A 309 -27.36 71.22 -25.12
CA LEU A 309 -26.22 71.79 -25.85
C LEU A 309 -26.65 72.20 -27.27
N LYS A 310 -27.46 71.38 -27.95
CA LYS A 310 -28.02 71.72 -29.26
C LYS A 310 -28.95 72.95 -29.21
N MET A 311 -29.83 73.06 -28.21
CA MET A 311 -30.63 74.28 -28.01
C MET A 311 -29.74 75.52 -27.79
N LYS A 312 -28.63 75.37 -27.06
CA LYS A 312 -27.65 76.45 -26.86
C LYS A 312 -26.84 76.79 -28.11
N GLU A 313 -26.55 75.83 -28.99
CA GLU A 313 -25.99 76.12 -30.31
C GLU A 313 -26.98 76.87 -31.20
N GLU A 314 -28.27 76.56 -31.13
CA GLU A 314 -29.33 77.28 -31.85
C GLU A 314 -29.50 78.72 -31.32
N GLU A 315 -29.49 78.94 -30.00
CA GLU A 315 -29.43 80.28 -29.38
C GLU A 315 -28.19 81.07 -29.81
N VAL A 316 -27.00 80.46 -29.76
CA VAL A 316 -25.73 81.10 -30.17
C VAL A 316 -25.74 81.44 -31.66
N ASN A 317 -26.35 80.61 -32.51
CA ASN A 317 -26.50 80.90 -33.94
C ASN A 317 -27.49 82.05 -34.20
N GLN A 318 -28.58 82.16 -33.45
CA GLN A 318 -29.47 83.34 -33.50
C GLN A 318 -28.71 84.61 -33.09
N MET A 319 -28.02 84.58 -31.95
CA MET A 319 -27.19 85.70 -31.46
C MET A 319 -26.10 86.11 -32.48
N ARG A 320 -25.44 85.15 -33.15
CA ARG A 320 -24.49 85.42 -34.25
C ARG A 320 -25.16 86.12 -35.44
N GLN A 321 -26.38 85.74 -35.81
CA GLN A 321 -27.14 86.42 -36.87
C GLN A 321 -27.53 87.85 -36.47
N GLU A 322 -27.88 88.10 -35.20
CA GLU A 322 -28.16 89.45 -34.71
C GLU A 322 -26.90 90.32 -34.67
N ILE A 323 -25.77 89.79 -34.18
CA ILE A 323 -24.47 90.46 -34.24
C ILE A 323 -24.11 90.82 -35.70
N ALA A 324 -24.36 89.92 -36.66
CA ALA A 324 -24.13 90.20 -38.08
C ALA A 324 -25.04 91.31 -38.64
N LYS A 325 -26.33 91.37 -38.23
CA LYS A 325 -27.24 92.48 -38.56
C LYS A 325 -26.75 93.81 -37.96
N LEU A 326 -26.39 93.80 -36.67
CA LEU A 326 -25.88 94.97 -35.94
C LEU A 326 -24.55 95.48 -36.51
N THR A 327 -23.66 94.58 -36.96
CA THR A 327 -22.40 94.95 -37.61
C THR A 327 -22.65 95.63 -38.95
N LYS A 328 -23.56 95.10 -39.79
CA LYS A 328 -23.98 95.76 -41.04
C LYS A 328 -24.63 97.12 -40.80
N MET A 329 -25.47 97.25 -39.77
CA MET A 329 -26.05 98.54 -39.35
C MET A 329 -24.98 99.53 -38.93
N ARG A 330 -24.02 99.11 -38.08
CA ARG A 330 -22.88 99.93 -37.66
C ARG A 330 -22.05 100.39 -38.86
N GLU A 331 -21.71 99.49 -39.79
CA GLU A 331 -20.98 99.86 -41.00
C GLU A 331 -21.73 100.90 -41.86
N ALA A 332 -23.04 100.72 -42.06
CA ALA A 332 -23.83 101.68 -42.82
C ALA A 332 -23.85 103.07 -42.16
N THR A 333 -23.99 103.13 -40.83
CA THR A 333 -23.88 104.38 -40.05
C THR A 333 -22.47 104.96 -40.10
N GLN A 334 -21.42 104.13 -40.05
CA GLN A 334 -20.03 104.58 -40.08
C GLN A 334 -19.60 105.08 -41.47
N ARG A 335 -20.22 104.57 -42.56
CA ARG A 335 -20.11 105.14 -43.91
C ARG A 335 -20.80 106.51 -44.01
N LYS A 336 -22.02 106.64 -43.48
CA LYS A 336 -22.73 107.94 -43.41
C LYS A 336 -21.95 108.98 -42.60
N PHE A 337 -21.36 108.57 -41.46
CA PHE A 337 -20.56 109.45 -40.61
C PHE A 337 -19.37 110.04 -41.38
N ARG A 338 -18.58 109.21 -42.07
CA ARG A 338 -17.50 109.68 -42.95
C ARG A 338 -18.00 110.64 -44.01
N GLN A 339 -19.12 110.33 -44.67
CA GLN A 339 -19.70 111.19 -45.70
C GLN A 339 -20.09 112.59 -45.16
N THR A 340 -20.53 112.70 -43.91
CA THR A 340 -20.71 114.01 -43.22
C THR A 340 -19.41 114.65 -42.73
N GLU A 341 -18.36 113.86 -42.48
CA GLU A 341 -17.02 114.32 -42.08
C GLU A 341 -16.27 114.93 -43.28
N ASP A 342 -16.40 114.32 -44.47
CA ASP A 342 -15.93 114.84 -45.76
C ASP A 342 -16.64 116.17 -46.11
N GLN A 343 -17.96 116.23 -45.96
CA GLN A 343 -18.74 117.47 -46.14
C GLN A 343 -18.33 118.58 -45.15
N LYS A 344 -18.00 118.21 -43.90
CA LYS A 344 -17.45 119.17 -42.92
C LYS A 344 -16.11 119.72 -43.41
N LEU A 345 -15.23 118.88 -43.96
CA LEU A 345 -13.93 119.31 -44.50
C LEU A 345 -14.09 120.29 -45.68
N GLU A 346 -15.03 120.07 -46.59
CA GLU A 346 -15.34 121.03 -47.67
C GLU A 346 -15.79 122.40 -47.12
N VAL A 347 -16.67 122.41 -46.11
CA VAL A 347 -17.14 123.65 -45.46
C VAL A 347 -16.01 124.36 -44.70
N GLU A 348 -15.08 123.62 -44.08
CA GLU A 348 -13.91 124.22 -43.42
C GLU A 348 -12.89 124.79 -44.42
N GLN A 349 -12.73 124.18 -45.59
CA GLN A 349 -11.92 124.78 -46.67
C GLN A 349 -12.56 126.06 -47.23
N GLN A 350 -13.89 126.09 -47.40
CA GLN A 350 -14.61 127.30 -47.81
C GLN A 350 -14.49 128.43 -46.76
N ARG A 351 -14.61 128.10 -45.47
CA ARG A 351 -14.37 129.04 -44.35
C ARG A 351 -12.98 129.67 -44.42
N ASP A 352 -11.95 128.87 -44.66
CA ASP A 352 -10.57 129.37 -44.62
C ASP A 352 -10.18 130.09 -45.93
N MET A 353 -10.80 129.77 -47.07
CA MET A 353 -10.79 130.64 -48.26
C MET A 353 -11.36 132.04 -47.96
N LEU A 354 -12.51 132.12 -47.28
CA LEU A 354 -13.14 133.40 -46.92
C LEU A 354 -12.28 134.22 -45.94
N LYS A 355 -11.63 133.57 -44.96
CA LYS A 355 -10.63 134.25 -44.10
C LYS A 355 -9.45 134.85 -44.88
N ASN A 356 -8.97 134.15 -45.90
CA ASN A 356 -7.87 134.63 -46.74
C ASN A 356 -8.29 135.81 -47.63
N GLN A 357 -9.59 135.96 -47.94
CA GLN A 357 -10.13 137.14 -48.62
C GLN A 357 -10.28 138.34 -47.66
N ILE A 358 -10.76 138.11 -46.44
CA ILE A 358 -10.88 139.15 -45.39
C ILE A 358 -9.51 139.76 -45.06
N THR A 359 -8.50 138.92 -44.83
CA THR A 359 -7.12 139.37 -44.52
C THR A 359 -6.38 140.02 -45.71
N GLY A 360 -6.96 139.98 -46.92
CA GLY A 360 -6.56 140.83 -48.03
C GLY A 360 -7.08 142.27 -47.87
N LEU A 361 -8.40 142.40 -47.71
CA LEU A 361 -9.10 143.70 -47.58
C LEU A 361 -8.63 144.51 -46.35
N GLU A 362 -8.29 143.84 -45.24
CA GLU A 362 -7.73 144.48 -44.05
C GLU A 362 -6.39 145.19 -44.32
N ARG A 363 -5.59 144.71 -45.29
CA ARG A 363 -4.30 145.33 -45.64
C ARG A 363 -4.45 146.55 -46.55
N GLU A 364 -5.49 146.59 -47.37
CA GLU A 364 -5.80 147.76 -48.20
C GLU A 364 -6.24 148.94 -47.31
N MET A 365 -7.11 148.69 -46.32
CA MET A 365 -7.57 149.70 -45.35
C MET A 365 -6.42 150.39 -44.59
N GLU A 366 -5.38 149.64 -44.22
CA GLU A 366 -4.26 150.17 -43.43
C GLU A 366 -3.29 151.03 -44.27
N SER A 367 -3.23 150.79 -45.59
CA SER A 367 -2.47 151.67 -46.50
C SER A 367 -3.11 153.06 -46.63
N SER A 368 -4.45 153.13 -46.69
CA SER A 368 -5.19 154.39 -46.87
C SER A 368 -5.08 155.36 -45.71
N LYS A 369 -4.75 154.91 -44.48
CA LYS A 369 -4.64 155.79 -43.31
C LYS A 369 -3.35 156.63 -43.30
N LYS A 370 -2.23 156.06 -43.76
CA LYS A 370 -0.91 156.70 -43.66
C LYS A 370 -0.72 157.91 -44.57
N GLN A 371 -1.57 158.07 -45.58
CA GLN A 371 -1.56 159.26 -46.43
C GLN A 371 -2.15 160.51 -45.74
N MET A 372 -2.99 160.35 -44.73
CA MET A 372 -3.80 161.45 -44.17
C MET A 372 -3.09 162.28 -43.07
N GLU A 373 -1.93 161.83 -42.55
CA GLU A 373 -1.20 162.55 -41.50
C GLU A 373 -0.18 163.58 -42.04
N ILE A 374 0.16 163.52 -43.33
CA ILE A 374 1.22 164.36 -43.92
C ILE A 374 0.73 165.81 -44.10
N ASP A 375 -0.51 166.01 -44.54
CA ASP A 375 -1.05 167.32 -44.94
C ASP A 375 -1.30 168.28 -43.76
N LYS A 376 -1.21 167.81 -42.51
CA LYS A 376 -1.55 168.61 -41.32
C LYS A 376 -0.42 169.57 -40.85
N LYS A 377 0.79 169.46 -41.40
CA LYS A 377 1.98 170.19 -40.89
C LYS A 377 2.27 171.55 -41.53
N GLY A 378 1.43 172.05 -42.43
CA GLY A 378 1.76 173.20 -43.30
C GLY A 378 1.21 174.59 -42.92
N ILE A 379 0.53 174.78 -41.78
CA ILE A 379 -0.38 175.94 -41.59
C ILE A 379 0.08 177.00 -40.56
N ASP A 380 0.73 176.64 -39.45
CA ASP A 380 0.76 177.50 -38.24
C ASP A 380 2.01 178.39 -38.02
N GLU A 381 2.91 178.56 -39.01
CA GLU A 381 4.21 179.26 -38.82
C GLU A 381 4.24 180.79 -39.07
N LEU A 382 3.09 181.49 -39.24
CA LEU A 382 3.07 182.91 -39.69
C LEU A 382 2.20 183.91 -38.89
N VAL A 383 2.11 183.80 -37.56
CA VAL A 383 1.44 184.81 -36.70
C VAL A 383 2.44 185.54 -35.76
N ARG A 384 3.37 186.23 -36.42
CA ARG A 384 4.56 186.93 -35.90
C ARG A 384 4.42 187.79 -34.63
N GLU A 385 5.57 187.90 -33.96
CA GLU A 385 6.10 189.09 -33.29
C GLU A 385 5.57 190.44 -33.85
N ARG A 386 4.99 191.31 -33.00
CA ARG A 386 4.74 192.73 -33.35
C ARG A 386 4.50 193.67 -32.15
N ASP A 387 3.54 193.31 -31.28
CA ASP A 387 2.87 194.08 -30.19
C ASP A 387 3.65 194.86 -29.10
N ILE A 388 4.79 195.48 -29.43
CA ILE A 388 5.27 196.79 -28.91
C ILE A 388 5.55 196.94 -27.39
N LEU A 389 6.78 197.39 -27.11
CA LEU A 389 7.18 198.05 -25.86
C LEU A 389 7.15 199.60 -26.05
N ASN A 390 6.89 200.36 -24.99
CA ASN A 390 7.07 201.82 -24.85
C ASN A 390 5.97 202.79 -25.38
N LYS A 391 5.00 203.11 -24.49
CA LYS A 391 4.30 204.40 -24.31
C LYS A 391 3.63 204.37 -22.92
N ASN A 392 3.74 205.33 -22.00
CA ASN A 392 4.37 206.67 -21.97
C ASN A 392 5.10 206.80 -20.60
N MET A 393 6.17 207.56 -20.35
CA MET A 393 6.66 208.85 -20.88
C MET A 393 5.74 210.06 -20.59
N ILE A 394 5.75 210.58 -19.35
CA ILE A 394 5.40 211.96 -18.96
C ILE A 394 5.76 212.18 -17.46
N LYS A 395 6.07 213.42 -17.04
CA LYS A 395 6.62 213.82 -15.71
C LYS A 395 8.03 213.25 -15.42
N ALA A 396 9.11 213.66 -16.08
CA ALA A 396 9.48 214.97 -16.63
C ALA A 396 9.62 216.10 -15.58
N ALA A 397 10.79 216.76 -15.60
CA ALA A 397 11.13 218.08 -15.03
C ALA A 397 10.88 218.36 -13.54
N ASN A 398 11.96 218.36 -12.73
CA ASN A 398 12.60 219.59 -12.21
C ASN A 398 13.83 219.21 -11.35
N ALA A 399 15.06 219.56 -11.74
CA ALA A 399 15.71 220.88 -11.68
C ALA A 399 16.50 221.03 -10.35
N THR A 400 17.81 220.79 -10.30
CA THR A 400 18.90 221.72 -10.66
C THR A 400 19.10 222.93 -9.73
N GLU A 401 19.06 222.71 -8.41
CA GLU A 401 19.75 223.56 -7.41
C GLU A 401 21.25 223.19 -7.25
N LYS A 402 21.82 222.43 -8.20
CA LYS A 402 23.03 221.63 -7.96
C LYS A 402 24.34 222.42 -7.82
N GLN A 403 24.44 223.64 -8.36
CA GLN A 403 25.74 224.28 -8.56
C GLN A 403 26.37 224.92 -7.30
N LEU A 404 25.59 225.16 -6.24
CA LEU A 404 26.13 225.67 -4.97
C LEU A 404 26.97 224.63 -4.20
N ASN A 405 26.82 223.34 -4.53
CA ASN A 405 27.46 222.24 -3.79
C ASN A 405 28.91 221.93 -4.22
N VAL A 406 29.41 222.53 -5.31
CA VAL A 406 30.72 222.16 -5.90
C VAL A 406 31.90 222.39 -4.93
N VAL A 407 31.84 223.43 -4.09
CA VAL A 407 32.89 223.70 -3.09
C VAL A 407 32.87 222.66 -1.95
N LYS A 408 31.67 222.27 -1.46
CA LYS A 408 31.51 221.23 -0.43
C LYS A 408 31.93 219.84 -0.93
N LEU A 409 31.78 219.59 -2.24
CA LEU A 409 32.11 218.33 -2.90
C LEU A 409 33.59 217.93 -2.72
N HIS A 410 34.52 218.88 -2.74
CA HIS A 410 35.95 218.58 -2.62
C HIS A 410 36.37 218.19 -1.20
N GLU A 411 35.79 218.80 -0.15
CA GLU A 411 36.04 218.36 1.24
C GLU A 411 35.41 217.00 1.53
N GLN A 412 34.23 216.73 0.96
CA GLN A 412 33.58 215.41 1.06
C GLN A 412 34.42 214.32 0.36
N SER A 413 34.97 214.62 -0.83
CA SER A 413 35.72 213.67 -1.64
C SER A 413 36.97 213.12 -0.95
N LYS A 414 37.63 213.90 -0.09
CA LYS A 414 38.80 213.41 0.66
C LYS A 414 38.42 212.31 1.65
N LYS A 415 37.34 212.51 2.41
CA LYS A 415 36.86 211.53 3.40
C LYS A 415 36.41 210.21 2.77
N ASN A 416 35.87 210.25 1.56
CA ASN A 416 35.47 209.04 0.85
C ASN A 416 36.68 208.16 0.47
N LEU A 417 37.78 208.76 0.00
CA LEU A 417 38.98 208.03 -0.41
C LEU A 417 39.67 207.33 0.77
N ASP A 418 39.74 207.98 1.93
CA ASP A 418 40.26 207.36 3.17
C ASP A 418 39.41 206.14 3.59
N GLN A 419 38.09 206.18 3.36
CA GLN A 419 37.16 205.08 3.65
C GLN A 419 37.30 203.90 2.66
N GLU A 420 37.51 204.18 1.37
CA GLU A 420 37.70 203.15 0.33
C GLU A 420 38.98 202.32 0.56
N ILE A 421 40.08 202.97 0.95
CA ILE A 421 41.36 202.30 1.29
C ILE A 421 41.18 201.30 2.45
N MET A 422 40.28 201.61 3.41
CA MET A 422 39.98 200.72 4.52
C MET A 422 39.17 199.48 4.04
N ASN A 423 38.15 199.68 3.20
CA ASN A 423 37.34 198.60 2.65
C ASN A 423 38.17 197.59 1.82
N TYR A 424 39.14 198.05 1.03
CA TYR A 424 40.00 197.16 0.23
C TYR A 424 40.93 196.28 1.08
N ARG A 425 41.31 196.70 2.30
CA ARG A 425 42.11 195.88 3.23
C ARG A 425 41.29 194.70 3.77
N ASP A 426 40.04 194.93 4.16
CA ASP A 426 39.15 193.89 4.67
C ASP A 426 38.85 192.84 3.60
N GLU A 427 38.61 193.25 2.34
CA GLU A 427 38.33 192.32 1.25
C GLU A 427 39.55 191.45 0.90
N ALA A 428 40.76 192.02 0.91
CA ALA A 428 41.99 191.25 0.77
C ALA A 428 42.19 190.22 1.90
N GLN A 429 41.68 190.47 3.10
CA GLN A 429 41.72 189.52 4.21
C GLN A 429 40.65 188.40 4.08
N LYS A 430 39.50 188.67 3.45
CA LYS A 430 38.52 187.63 3.09
C LYS A 430 39.07 186.67 2.03
N GLN A 431 39.63 187.21 0.96
CA GLN A 431 40.21 186.45 -0.17
C GLN A 431 41.20 185.37 0.32
N ARG A 432 42.10 185.73 1.26
CA ARG A 432 43.07 184.77 1.84
C ARG A 432 42.44 183.61 2.62
N LYS A 433 41.27 183.80 3.25
CA LYS A 433 40.57 182.72 3.97
C LYS A 433 39.96 181.69 3.01
N ILE A 434 39.41 182.16 1.88
CA ILE A 434 38.78 181.32 0.86
C ILE A 434 39.80 180.37 0.23
N ILE A 435 40.99 180.88 -0.13
CA ILE A 435 42.06 180.08 -0.74
C ILE A 435 42.45 178.91 0.16
N TYR A 436 42.69 179.16 1.45
CA TYR A 436 43.06 178.12 2.42
C TYR A 436 41.98 177.04 2.62
N GLN A 437 40.70 177.36 2.44
CA GLN A 437 39.63 176.36 2.46
C GLN A 437 39.67 175.46 1.22
N LEU A 438 39.84 176.03 0.03
CA LEU A 438 39.89 175.28 -1.24
C LEU A 438 41.10 174.32 -1.31
N GLU A 439 42.25 174.73 -0.79
CA GLU A 439 43.44 173.85 -0.69
C GLU A 439 43.16 172.62 0.19
N LYS A 440 42.45 172.81 1.31
CA LYS A 440 42.07 171.72 2.22
C LYS A 440 41.01 170.77 1.63
N GLU A 441 40.15 171.26 0.75
CA GLU A 441 39.17 170.44 0.03
C GLU A 441 39.83 169.59 -1.06
N ARG A 442 40.77 170.16 -1.83
CA ARG A 442 41.59 169.41 -2.81
C ARG A 442 42.24 168.18 -2.19
N ASP A 443 42.94 168.35 -1.07
CA ASP A 443 43.71 167.27 -0.44
C ASP A 443 42.81 166.20 0.17
N ARG A 444 41.55 166.55 0.52
CA ARG A 444 40.55 165.58 0.96
C ARG A 444 40.12 164.65 -0.18
N TYR A 445 39.79 165.21 -1.34
CA TYR A 445 39.34 164.43 -2.50
C TYR A 445 40.44 163.52 -3.09
N ILE A 446 41.71 163.93 -3.01
CA ILE A 446 42.85 163.08 -3.43
C ILE A 446 42.90 161.79 -2.60
N ASN A 447 42.71 161.89 -1.28
CA ASN A 447 42.69 160.72 -0.39
C ASN A 447 41.47 159.81 -0.64
N GLU A 448 40.27 160.39 -0.81
CA GLU A 448 39.06 159.61 -1.11
C GLU A 448 39.17 158.82 -2.42
N ALA A 449 39.79 159.39 -3.46
CA ALA A 449 40.05 158.70 -4.73
C ALA A 449 41.03 157.52 -4.58
N SER A 450 42.06 157.65 -3.73
CA SER A 450 43.01 156.58 -3.41
C SER A 450 42.33 155.40 -2.70
N ASP A 451 41.53 155.68 -1.67
CA ASP A 451 40.79 154.67 -0.90
C ASP A 451 39.77 153.90 -1.74
N LEU A 452 39.09 154.58 -2.68
CA LEU A 452 38.18 153.94 -3.63
C LEU A 452 38.93 153.02 -4.61
N THR A 453 40.09 153.45 -5.10
CA THR A 453 40.93 152.66 -6.02
C THR A 453 41.40 151.36 -5.36
N HIS A 454 41.79 151.41 -4.08
CA HIS A 454 42.21 150.21 -3.33
C HIS A 454 41.06 149.19 -3.17
N LYS A 455 39.84 149.66 -2.85
CA LYS A 455 38.65 148.80 -2.70
C LYS A 455 38.27 148.07 -3.98
N VAL A 456 38.39 148.73 -5.15
CA VAL A 456 38.12 148.10 -6.45
C VAL A 456 39.06 146.92 -6.70
N LEU A 457 40.36 147.10 -6.45
CA LEU A 457 41.35 146.03 -6.61
C LEU A 457 41.07 144.83 -5.69
N GLN A 458 40.72 145.09 -4.43
CA GLN A 458 40.38 144.04 -3.47
C GLN A 458 39.17 143.19 -3.95
N HIS A 459 38.10 143.84 -4.42
CA HIS A 459 36.92 143.14 -4.92
C HIS A 459 37.16 142.36 -6.23
N MET A 460 38.10 142.78 -7.07
CA MET A 460 38.52 141.99 -8.23
C MET A 460 39.22 140.68 -7.82
N GLU A 461 39.96 140.68 -6.71
CA GLU A 461 40.59 139.45 -6.19
C GLU A 461 39.57 138.51 -5.55
N ASP A 462 38.58 139.04 -4.81
CA ASP A 462 37.44 138.27 -4.28
C ASP A 462 36.67 137.54 -5.40
N ILE A 463 36.41 138.21 -6.53
CA ILE A 463 35.68 137.63 -7.67
C ILE A 463 36.42 136.42 -8.25
N LYS A 464 37.73 136.53 -8.53
CA LYS A 464 38.56 135.41 -9.04
C LYS A 464 38.48 134.20 -8.11
N MET A 465 38.55 134.42 -6.80
CA MET A 465 38.47 133.36 -5.79
C MET A 465 37.10 132.67 -5.79
N ARG A 466 36.01 133.40 -6.06
CA ARG A 466 34.67 132.81 -6.23
C ARG A 466 34.51 132.03 -7.53
N GLU A 467 35.06 132.51 -8.63
CA GLU A 467 35.03 131.79 -9.91
C GLU A 467 35.77 130.45 -9.83
N MET A 468 36.93 130.41 -9.17
CA MET A 468 37.67 129.16 -8.95
C MET A 468 36.90 128.15 -8.08
N GLN A 469 36.22 128.63 -7.02
CA GLN A 469 35.32 127.79 -6.20
C GLN A 469 34.17 127.20 -7.04
N ILE A 470 33.53 128.01 -7.90
CA ILE A 470 32.43 127.56 -8.77
C ILE A 470 32.92 126.48 -9.75
N PHE A 471 34.14 126.59 -10.28
CA PHE A 471 34.74 125.58 -11.16
C PHE A 471 34.95 124.24 -10.43
N GLU A 472 35.51 124.26 -9.20
CA GLU A 472 35.63 123.04 -8.39
C GLU A 472 34.29 122.37 -8.10
N TYR A 473 33.26 123.14 -7.72
CA TYR A 473 31.95 122.56 -7.42
C TYR A 473 31.29 121.95 -8.66
N LYS A 474 31.41 122.58 -9.84
CA LYS A 474 30.95 121.99 -11.11
C LYS A 474 31.65 120.66 -11.41
N LYS A 475 32.98 120.57 -11.18
CA LYS A 475 33.72 119.31 -11.34
C LYS A 475 33.22 118.22 -10.37
N LYS A 476 33.05 118.58 -9.09
CA LYS A 476 32.56 117.67 -8.04
C LYS A 476 31.14 117.13 -8.33
N ILE A 477 30.27 117.94 -8.96
CA ILE A 477 28.93 117.51 -9.41
C ILE A 477 29.04 116.47 -10.54
N ALA A 478 29.82 116.73 -11.60
CA ALA A 478 29.99 115.78 -12.70
C ALA A 478 30.64 114.44 -12.25
N GLU A 479 31.58 114.50 -11.29
CA GLU A 479 32.15 113.31 -10.63
C GLU A 479 31.13 112.54 -9.77
N ALA A 480 30.05 113.19 -9.30
CA ALA A 480 28.98 112.53 -8.54
C ALA A 480 27.90 111.94 -9.47
N GLU A 481 27.51 112.65 -10.53
CA GLU A 481 26.55 112.17 -11.56
C GLU A 481 27.05 110.92 -12.28
N THR A 482 28.33 110.89 -12.64
CA THR A 482 28.97 109.72 -13.27
C THR A 482 28.99 108.51 -12.33
N LYS A 483 29.31 108.69 -11.04
CA LYS A 483 29.23 107.64 -10.01
C LYS A 483 27.81 107.15 -9.79
N LEU A 484 26.82 108.05 -9.73
CA LEU A 484 25.41 107.69 -9.60
C LEU A 484 24.95 106.78 -10.76
N LYS A 485 25.33 107.14 -12.00
CA LYS A 485 24.98 106.36 -13.19
C LYS A 485 25.67 105.00 -13.25
N GLN A 486 26.92 104.90 -12.77
CA GLN A 486 27.60 103.60 -12.59
C GLN A 486 26.88 102.72 -11.56
N GLN A 487 26.43 103.29 -10.44
CA GLN A 487 25.67 102.55 -9.42
C GLN A 487 24.28 102.12 -9.89
N GLN A 488 23.60 102.93 -10.70
CA GLN A 488 22.34 102.55 -11.34
C GLN A 488 22.53 101.33 -12.26
N ASN A 489 23.52 101.36 -13.15
CA ASN A 489 23.83 100.22 -14.03
C ASN A 489 24.17 98.94 -13.25
N LEU A 490 24.94 99.05 -12.16
CA LEU A 490 25.27 97.92 -11.28
C LEU A 490 24.02 97.36 -10.57
N TYR A 491 23.11 98.22 -10.10
CA TYR A 491 21.85 97.79 -9.50
C TYR A 491 20.95 97.07 -10.51
N GLU A 492 20.87 97.56 -11.75
CA GLU A 492 20.09 96.91 -12.81
C GLU A 492 20.68 95.55 -13.21
N ALA A 493 22.00 95.42 -13.29
CA ALA A 493 22.68 94.14 -13.50
C ALA A 493 22.39 93.14 -12.36
N VAL A 494 22.58 93.53 -11.11
CA VAL A 494 22.28 92.67 -9.94
C VAL A 494 20.79 92.29 -9.88
N ARG A 495 19.88 93.19 -10.29
CA ARG A 495 18.44 92.91 -10.38
C ARG A 495 18.10 91.94 -11.51
N SER A 496 18.78 92.04 -12.66
CA SER A 496 18.72 91.08 -13.76
C SER A 496 19.16 89.69 -13.28
N ASP A 497 20.36 89.59 -12.72
CA ASP A 497 20.96 88.33 -12.26
C ASP A 497 20.10 87.67 -11.18
N ARG A 498 19.61 88.44 -10.20
CA ARG A 498 18.68 87.94 -9.18
C ARG A 498 17.41 87.36 -9.80
N ASN A 499 16.85 87.98 -10.83
CA ASN A 499 15.66 87.47 -11.52
C ASN A 499 15.99 86.21 -12.34
N LEU A 500 17.16 86.15 -12.99
CA LEU A 500 17.65 84.97 -13.70
C LEU A 500 17.84 83.79 -12.74
N TYR A 501 18.59 83.97 -11.65
CA TYR A 501 18.78 82.92 -10.64
C TYR A 501 17.46 82.51 -9.97
N SER A 502 16.52 83.44 -9.75
CA SER A 502 15.18 83.10 -9.25
C SER A 502 14.38 82.27 -10.25
N LYS A 503 14.54 82.48 -11.56
CA LYS A 503 13.91 81.65 -12.59
C LYS A 503 14.55 80.26 -12.64
N ASN A 504 15.88 80.21 -12.75
CA ASN A 504 16.64 78.95 -12.80
C ASN A 504 16.40 78.09 -11.54
N LEU A 505 16.23 78.71 -10.38
CA LEU A 505 15.85 78.02 -9.14
C LEU A 505 14.47 77.38 -9.25
N ILE A 506 13.47 78.07 -9.80
CA ILE A 506 12.12 77.52 -10.01
C ILE A 506 12.16 76.36 -11.01
N GLU A 507 12.86 76.54 -12.14
CA GLU A 507 13.00 75.48 -13.17
C GLU A 507 13.68 74.22 -12.59
N ALA A 508 14.74 74.38 -11.80
CA ALA A 508 15.37 73.27 -11.08
C ALA A 508 14.46 72.67 -9.99
N GLN A 509 13.63 73.48 -9.32
CA GLN A 509 12.64 73.01 -8.36
C GLN A 509 11.60 72.11 -9.05
N ASP A 510 11.10 72.53 -10.20
CA ASP A 510 10.10 71.82 -11.00
C ASP A 510 10.68 70.51 -11.56
N GLU A 511 11.89 70.53 -12.13
CA GLU A 511 12.62 69.31 -12.55
C GLU A 511 12.77 68.32 -11.37
N ILE A 512 13.13 68.80 -10.18
CA ILE A 512 13.20 67.97 -8.97
C ILE A 512 11.84 67.36 -8.60
N THR A 513 10.72 68.07 -8.79
CA THR A 513 9.38 67.49 -8.56
C THR A 513 8.99 66.47 -9.63
N GLU A 514 9.37 66.70 -10.89
CA GLU A 514 9.10 65.76 -11.98
C GLU A 514 9.92 64.48 -11.83
N MET A 515 11.21 64.60 -11.48
CA MET A 515 12.06 63.45 -11.16
C MET A 515 11.58 62.69 -9.93
N LYS A 516 11.03 63.36 -8.91
CA LYS A 516 10.35 62.71 -7.77
C LYS A 516 9.05 62.00 -8.19
N ARG A 517 8.29 62.50 -9.17
CA ARG A 517 7.14 61.80 -9.76
C ARG A 517 7.58 60.57 -10.55
N LYS A 518 8.57 60.70 -11.44
CA LYS A 518 9.17 59.59 -12.21
C LYS A 518 9.68 58.48 -11.30
N LEU A 519 10.42 58.82 -10.24
CA LEU A 519 10.93 57.85 -9.27
C LEU A 519 9.80 57.14 -8.50
N LYS A 520 8.72 57.84 -8.12
CA LYS A 520 7.53 57.19 -7.53
C LYS A 520 6.85 56.20 -8.48
N ILE A 521 6.69 56.55 -9.76
CA ILE A 521 6.13 55.65 -10.78
C ILE A 521 7.04 54.43 -10.96
N MET A 522 8.35 54.65 -11.06
CA MET A 522 9.34 53.59 -11.25
C MET A 522 9.43 52.63 -10.06
N ASN A 523 9.33 53.14 -8.81
CA ASN A 523 9.20 52.29 -7.62
C ASN A 523 7.91 51.46 -7.67
N HIS A 524 6.77 52.06 -8.06
CA HIS A 524 5.52 51.32 -8.15
C HIS A 524 5.57 50.21 -9.23
N GLN A 525 6.27 50.45 -10.34
CA GLN A 525 6.57 49.42 -11.35
C GLN A 525 7.51 48.33 -10.80
N ILE A 526 8.53 48.69 -10.02
CA ILE A 526 9.43 47.72 -9.37
C ILE A 526 8.64 46.84 -8.39
N ASP A 527 7.73 47.41 -7.61
CA ASP A 527 6.93 46.66 -6.64
C ASP A 527 5.86 45.79 -7.32
N GLN A 528 5.23 46.26 -8.40
CA GLN A 528 4.37 45.44 -9.27
C GLN A 528 5.14 44.26 -9.89
N LEU A 529 6.35 44.50 -10.41
CA LEU A 529 7.20 43.43 -10.96
C LEU A 529 7.66 42.44 -9.88
N ARG A 530 7.87 42.88 -8.63
CA ARG A 530 8.14 42.01 -7.49
C ARG A 530 6.93 41.14 -7.13
N GLU A 531 5.72 41.70 -7.12
CA GLU A 531 4.49 40.92 -6.90
C GLU A 531 4.26 39.91 -8.04
N GLU A 532 4.51 40.30 -9.30
CA GLU A 532 4.48 39.38 -10.43
C GLU A 532 5.49 38.23 -10.28
N ILE A 533 6.75 38.52 -9.92
CA ILE A 533 7.79 37.51 -9.69
C ILE A 533 7.36 36.58 -8.55
N ASN A 534 6.97 37.12 -7.39
CA ASN A 534 6.50 36.32 -6.25
C ASN A 534 5.29 35.44 -6.61
N SER A 535 4.36 35.94 -7.44
CA SER A 535 3.20 35.17 -7.89
C SER A 535 3.60 34.02 -8.82
N LYS A 536 4.57 34.25 -9.72
CA LYS A 536 5.10 33.26 -10.66
C LYS A 536 5.97 32.22 -9.95
N GLU A 537 6.77 32.61 -8.95
CA GLU A 537 7.48 31.67 -8.08
C GLU A 537 6.51 30.80 -7.29
N SER A 538 5.46 31.37 -6.71
CA SER A 538 4.41 30.60 -6.00
C SER A 538 3.67 29.63 -6.94
N ALA A 539 3.40 30.03 -8.18
CA ALA A 539 2.82 29.16 -9.19
C ALA A 539 3.79 28.03 -9.61
N LEU A 540 5.07 28.35 -9.82
CA LEU A 540 6.10 27.38 -10.23
C LEU A 540 6.39 26.35 -9.13
N VAL A 541 6.34 26.74 -7.85
CA VAL A 541 6.42 25.80 -6.72
C VAL A 541 5.20 24.87 -6.69
N LYS A 542 3.99 25.36 -7.00
CA LYS A 542 2.78 24.52 -7.10
C LYS A 542 2.87 23.54 -8.27
N GLU A 543 3.24 24.02 -9.46
CA GLU A 543 3.54 23.19 -10.64
C GLU A 543 4.56 22.10 -10.32
N HIS A 544 5.65 22.43 -9.62
CA HIS A 544 6.69 21.45 -9.28
C HIS A 544 6.21 20.38 -8.27
N LEU A 545 5.38 20.77 -7.29
CA LEU A 545 4.76 19.82 -6.36
C LEU A 545 3.72 18.92 -7.06
N GLU A 546 2.93 19.47 -7.98
CA GLU A 546 1.97 18.71 -8.78
C GLU A 546 2.67 17.74 -9.72
N PHE A 547 3.74 18.18 -10.40
CA PHE A 547 4.61 17.32 -11.21
C PHE A 547 5.18 16.16 -10.38
N GLN A 548 5.69 16.43 -9.17
CA GLN A 548 6.17 15.35 -8.29
C GLN A 548 5.05 14.40 -7.83
N ARG A 549 3.80 14.85 -7.72
CA ARG A 549 2.66 13.97 -7.40
C ARG A 549 2.32 13.09 -8.59
N VAL A 550 2.16 13.68 -9.77
CA VAL A 550 1.88 12.98 -11.03
C VAL A 550 2.99 12.01 -11.40
N GLU A 551 4.26 12.32 -11.11
CA GLU A 551 5.37 11.39 -11.34
C GLU A 551 5.32 10.18 -10.40
N LYS A 552 4.96 10.37 -9.13
CA LYS A 552 4.74 9.27 -8.17
C LYS A 552 3.51 8.41 -8.54
N GLU A 553 2.44 9.04 -9.03
CA GLU A 553 1.25 8.36 -9.56
C GLU A 553 1.60 7.52 -10.80
N LYS A 554 2.37 8.08 -11.73
CA LYS A 554 2.93 7.40 -12.93
C LYS A 554 3.83 6.22 -12.57
N GLU A 555 4.68 6.34 -11.55
CA GLU A 555 5.51 5.24 -11.04
C GLU A 555 4.65 4.13 -10.39
N ALA A 556 3.65 4.50 -9.58
CA ALA A 556 2.72 3.55 -8.99
C ALA A 556 1.89 2.80 -10.06
N LEU A 557 1.33 3.52 -11.03
CA LEU A 557 0.56 2.95 -12.14
C LEU A 557 1.43 2.05 -13.05
N LYS A 558 2.72 2.36 -13.25
CA LYS A 558 3.66 1.43 -13.91
C LYS A 558 3.82 0.13 -13.12
N ALA A 559 4.01 0.23 -11.80
CA ALA A 559 4.20 -0.94 -10.94
C ALA A 559 2.93 -1.82 -10.89
N GLU A 560 1.74 -1.22 -10.81
CA GLU A 560 0.47 -1.92 -10.93
C GLU A 560 0.29 -2.54 -12.32
N LEU A 561 0.57 -1.80 -13.41
CA LEU A 561 0.50 -2.34 -14.77
C LEU A 561 1.46 -3.54 -14.97
N GLN A 562 2.65 -3.50 -14.37
CA GLN A 562 3.60 -4.62 -14.41
C GLN A 562 3.11 -5.82 -13.60
N LYS A 563 2.55 -5.60 -12.40
CA LYS A 563 1.90 -6.64 -11.58
C LYS A 563 0.72 -7.28 -12.32
N MET A 564 -0.15 -6.48 -12.93
CA MET A 564 -1.31 -6.97 -13.70
C MET A 564 -0.87 -7.73 -14.96
N LYS A 565 0.19 -7.28 -15.66
CA LYS A 565 0.78 -8.04 -16.77
C LYS A 565 1.34 -9.39 -16.33
N GLN A 566 2.01 -9.44 -15.19
CA GLN A 566 2.54 -10.70 -14.65
C GLN A 566 1.39 -11.65 -14.26
N GLN A 567 0.36 -11.17 -13.57
CA GLN A 567 -0.83 -11.97 -13.27
C GLN A 567 -1.57 -12.45 -14.53
N ALA A 568 -1.64 -11.64 -15.59
CA ALA A 568 -2.20 -12.04 -16.88
C ALA A 568 -1.34 -13.10 -17.60
N GLN A 569 -0.02 -13.08 -17.42
CA GLN A 569 0.88 -14.11 -17.96
C GLN A 569 0.81 -15.41 -17.16
N GLU A 570 0.73 -15.34 -15.83
CA GLU A 570 0.58 -16.50 -14.94
C GLU A 570 -0.79 -17.19 -15.14
N THR A 571 -1.88 -16.42 -15.24
CA THR A 571 -3.21 -16.96 -15.56
C THR A 571 -3.28 -17.52 -16.98
N LYS A 572 -2.63 -16.91 -17.97
CA LYS A 572 -2.51 -17.51 -19.30
C LYS A 572 -1.76 -18.85 -19.24
N GLN A 573 -0.61 -18.93 -18.57
CA GLN A 573 0.13 -20.20 -18.43
C GLN A 573 -0.70 -21.27 -17.71
N PHE A 574 -1.54 -20.88 -16.74
CA PHE A 574 -2.49 -21.80 -16.13
C PHE A 574 -3.54 -22.32 -17.14
N ILE A 575 -4.11 -21.44 -17.97
CA ILE A 575 -5.07 -21.82 -19.03
C ILE A 575 -4.40 -22.72 -20.08
N ASP A 576 -3.23 -22.34 -20.60
CA ASP A 576 -2.47 -23.12 -21.59
C ASP A 576 -2.18 -24.56 -21.07
N ASN A 577 -1.89 -24.70 -19.77
CA ASN A 577 -1.72 -25.98 -19.09
C ASN A 577 -3.04 -26.75 -18.92
N GLN A 578 -4.14 -26.10 -18.52
CA GLN A 578 -5.45 -26.73 -18.37
C GLN A 578 -5.98 -27.24 -19.72
N GLU A 579 -5.86 -26.46 -20.81
CA GLU A 579 -6.19 -26.96 -22.16
C GLU A 579 -5.30 -28.15 -22.57
N ALA A 580 -4.02 -28.18 -22.15
CA ALA A 580 -3.12 -29.30 -22.41
C ALA A 580 -3.47 -30.55 -21.59
N GLU A 581 -4.16 -30.40 -20.46
CA GLU A 581 -4.73 -31.49 -19.67
C GLU A 581 -6.08 -31.96 -20.23
N GLU A 582 -6.98 -31.04 -20.59
CA GLU A 582 -8.24 -31.31 -21.28
C GLU A 582 -7.99 -32.11 -22.58
N ARG A 583 -7.02 -31.70 -23.41
CA ARG A 583 -6.65 -32.42 -24.64
C ARG A 583 -6.14 -33.85 -24.37
N LYS A 584 -5.52 -34.12 -23.20
CA LYS A 584 -5.14 -35.49 -22.79
C LYS A 584 -6.37 -36.28 -22.35
N LEU A 585 -7.25 -35.68 -21.54
CA LEU A 585 -8.46 -36.32 -21.02
C LEU A 585 -9.44 -36.67 -22.16
N LEU A 586 -9.66 -35.75 -23.11
CA LEU A 586 -10.44 -36.00 -24.33
C LEU A 586 -9.87 -37.15 -25.16
N LYS A 587 -8.54 -37.24 -25.28
CA LYS A 587 -7.91 -38.39 -25.94
C LYS A 587 -8.16 -39.70 -25.17
N ILE A 588 -7.98 -39.71 -23.84
CA ILE A 588 -8.22 -40.89 -23.00
C ILE A 588 -9.68 -41.36 -23.11
N ILE A 589 -10.64 -40.42 -23.15
CA ILE A 589 -12.07 -40.72 -23.38
C ILE A 589 -12.26 -41.33 -24.76
N SER A 590 -11.67 -40.75 -25.82
CA SER A 590 -11.78 -41.27 -27.18
C SER A 590 -11.17 -42.67 -27.34
N ASP A 591 -10.01 -42.92 -26.72
CA ASP A 591 -9.34 -44.23 -26.74
C ASP A 591 -10.16 -45.27 -25.95
N ALA A 592 -10.75 -44.87 -24.81
CA ALA A 592 -11.65 -45.72 -24.01
C ALA A 592 -12.99 -46.02 -24.71
N ASP A 593 -13.55 -45.07 -25.47
CA ASP A 593 -14.78 -45.29 -26.24
C ASP A 593 -14.54 -46.19 -27.47
N ALA A 594 -13.39 -46.04 -28.14
CA ALA A 594 -12.98 -46.96 -29.18
C ALA A 594 -12.79 -48.40 -28.64
N GLU A 595 -12.23 -48.53 -27.44
CA GLU A 595 -12.07 -49.82 -26.76
C GLU A 595 -13.42 -50.42 -26.31
N ARG A 596 -14.30 -49.61 -25.71
CA ARG A 596 -15.69 -50.00 -25.38
C ARG A 596 -16.45 -50.50 -26.62
N LEU A 597 -16.22 -49.88 -27.78
CA LEU A 597 -16.81 -50.30 -29.05
C LEU A 597 -16.21 -51.60 -29.61
N ARG A 598 -14.91 -51.87 -29.39
CA ARG A 598 -14.30 -53.18 -29.71
C ARG A 598 -14.89 -54.29 -28.85
N GLN A 599 -14.84 -54.13 -27.53
CA GLN A 599 -15.36 -55.11 -26.56
C GLN A 599 -16.85 -55.40 -26.76
N LYS A 600 -17.65 -54.40 -27.16
CA LYS A 600 -19.05 -54.65 -27.55
C LYS A 600 -19.17 -55.54 -28.79
N LYS A 601 -18.38 -55.30 -29.85
CA LYS A 601 -18.41 -56.14 -31.06
C LYS A 601 -17.98 -57.58 -30.79
N GLU A 602 -16.98 -57.76 -29.92
CA GLU A 602 -16.52 -59.08 -29.46
C GLU A 602 -17.62 -59.80 -28.67
N LEU A 603 -18.32 -59.09 -27.76
CA LEU A 603 -19.48 -59.63 -27.05
C LEU A 603 -20.64 -60.00 -28.00
N ASP A 604 -20.96 -59.12 -28.97
CA ASP A 604 -22.01 -59.37 -29.97
C ASP A 604 -21.65 -60.59 -30.86
N GLN A 605 -20.35 -60.78 -31.18
CA GLN A 605 -19.86 -61.99 -31.87
C GLN A 605 -19.99 -63.24 -31.00
N VAL A 606 -19.54 -63.22 -29.73
CA VAL A 606 -19.64 -64.37 -28.82
C VAL A 606 -21.11 -64.74 -28.55
N ILE A 607 -22.03 -63.77 -28.53
CA ILE A 607 -23.47 -64.02 -28.48
C ILE A 607 -23.94 -64.73 -29.76
N SER A 608 -23.51 -64.29 -30.94
CA SER A 608 -23.84 -64.96 -32.21
C SER A 608 -23.29 -66.39 -32.28
N GLU A 609 -22.06 -66.62 -31.82
CA GLU A 609 -21.45 -67.95 -31.76
C GLU A 609 -22.18 -68.87 -30.77
N ARG A 610 -22.52 -68.36 -29.58
CA ARG A 610 -23.36 -69.05 -28.60
C ARG A 610 -24.71 -69.45 -29.19
N ASP A 611 -25.37 -68.58 -29.94
CA ASP A 611 -26.71 -68.83 -30.47
C ASP A 611 -26.68 -69.79 -31.68
N ILE A 612 -25.61 -69.77 -32.48
CA ILE A 612 -25.33 -70.79 -33.50
C ILE A 612 -25.09 -72.15 -32.82
N LEU A 613 -24.25 -72.23 -31.79
CA LEU A 613 -23.96 -73.45 -31.05
C LEU A 613 -25.20 -73.99 -30.31
N GLY A 614 -26.01 -73.12 -29.71
CA GLY A 614 -27.29 -73.48 -29.10
C GLY A 614 -28.27 -74.05 -30.11
N THR A 615 -28.38 -73.44 -31.29
CA THR A 615 -29.20 -73.95 -32.41
C THR A 615 -28.71 -75.32 -32.89
N GLN A 616 -27.39 -75.54 -32.96
CA GLN A 616 -26.82 -76.85 -33.29
C GLN A 616 -27.10 -77.89 -32.19
N LEU A 617 -26.96 -77.52 -30.91
CA LEU A 617 -27.21 -78.40 -29.78
C LEU A 617 -28.67 -78.86 -29.72
N VAL A 618 -29.63 -77.96 -29.96
CA VAL A 618 -31.05 -78.31 -30.07
C VAL A 618 -31.27 -79.33 -31.19
N ARG A 619 -30.77 -79.08 -32.40
CA ARG A 619 -30.87 -80.03 -33.53
C ARG A 619 -30.25 -81.40 -33.21
N ARG A 620 -29.11 -81.44 -32.50
CA ARG A 620 -28.50 -82.70 -32.07
C ARG A 620 -29.32 -83.42 -30.99
N ASN A 621 -29.99 -82.70 -30.10
CA ASN A 621 -30.91 -83.30 -29.14
C ASN A 621 -32.18 -83.85 -29.84
N ASP A 622 -32.70 -83.16 -30.85
CA ASP A 622 -33.81 -83.65 -31.67
C ASP A 622 -33.42 -84.90 -32.47
N GLU A 623 -32.23 -84.91 -33.10
CA GLU A 623 -31.64 -86.09 -33.74
C GLU A 623 -31.52 -87.28 -32.76
N LEU A 624 -31.01 -87.04 -31.55
CA LEU A 624 -30.90 -88.06 -30.50
C LEU A 624 -32.26 -88.58 -30.05
N ALA A 625 -33.27 -87.71 -29.86
CA ALA A 625 -34.63 -88.12 -29.50
C ALA A 625 -35.27 -88.99 -30.60
N LEU A 626 -35.10 -88.63 -31.87
CA LEU A 626 -35.54 -89.44 -33.01
C LEU A 626 -34.83 -90.80 -33.07
N LEU A 627 -33.53 -90.85 -32.73
CA LEU A 627 -32.78 -92.10 -32.64
C LEU A 627 -33.26 -92.98 -31.47
N TYR A 628 -33.56 -92.40 -30.29
CA TYR A 628 -34.10 -93.16 -29.17
C TYR A 628 -35.48 -93.75 -29.46
N GLU A 629 -36.40 -92.99 -30.05
CA GLU A 629 -37.70 -93.55 -30.48
C GLU A 629 -37.54 -94.60 -31.59
N LYS A 630 -36.58 -94.43 -32.52
CA LYS A 630 -36.27 -95.45 -33.53
C LYS A 630 -35.76 -96.74 -32.90
N ILE A 631 -34.86 -96.68 -31.92
CA ILE A 631 -34.35 -97.84 -31.17
C ILE A 631 -35.51 -98.52 -30.42
N LYS A 632 -36.35 -97.75 -29.73
CA LYS A 632 -37.53 -98.22 -29.00
C LYS A 632 -38.55 -98.93 -29.90
N ILE A 633 -38.80 -98.40 -31.11
CA ILE A 633 -39.62 -99.04 -32.14
C ILE A 633 -38.96 -100.34 -32.64
N GLN A 634 -37.66 -100.32 -32.95
CA GLN A 634 -36.91 -101.51 -33.38
C GLN A 634 -36.91 -102.61 -32.31
N GLN A 635 -36.76 -102.27 -31.03
CA GLN A 635 -36.82 -103.21 -29.93
C GLN A 635 -38.24 -103.75 -29.70
N SER A 636 -39.28 -102.93 -29.88
CA SER A 636 -40.67 -103.41 -29.91
C SER A 636 -40.92 -104.41 -31.05
N MET A 637 -40.34 -104.19 -32.23
CA MET A 637 -40.42 -105.13 -33.36
C MET A 637 -39.61 -106.41 -33.10
N LEU A 638 -38.40 -106.31 -32.52
CA LEU A 638 -37.59 -107.47 -32.13
C LEU A 638 -38.33 -108.35 -31.12
N ASN A 639 -38.86 -107.77 -30.03
CA ASN A 639 -39.60 -108.53 -29.02
C ASN A 639 -40.85 -109.22 -29.62
N LYS A 640 -41.55 -108.57 -30.55
CA LYS A 640 -42.68 -109.20 -31.29
C LYS A 640 -42.22 -110.35 -32.19
N GLY A 641 -41.11 -110.17 -32.90
CA GLY A 641 -40.49 -111.19 -33.75
C GLY A 641 -39.98 -112.39 -32.94
N GLU A 642 -39.39 -112.14 -31.77
CA GLU A 642 -38.94 -113.18 -30.83
C GLU A 642 -40.12 -113.99 -30.27
N ILE A 643 -41.21 -113.34 -29.86
CA ILE A 643 -42.43 -114.02 -29.41
C ILE A 643 -42.99 -114.92 -30.54
N GLN A 644 -43.08 -114.41 -31.77
CA GLN A 644 -43.53 -115.18 -32.93
C GLN A 644 -42.58 -116.33 -33.28
N TYR A 645 -41.26 -116.11 -33.20
CA TYR A 645 -40.25 -117.15 -33.43
C TYR A 645 -40.35 -118.26 -32.39
N ASN A 646 -40.46 -117.92 -31.11
CA ASN A 646 -40.62 -118.88 -30.01
C ASN A 646 -41.93 -119.67 -30.13
N GLN A 647 -43.02 -119.04 -30.57
CA GLN A 647 -44.26 -119.76 -30.94
C GLN A 647 -44.00 -120.79 -32.06
N ARG A 648 -43.28 -120.43 -33.13
CA ARG A 648 -42.93 -121.39 -34.19
C ARG A 648 -41.97 -122.48 -33.76
N VAL A 649 -41.06 -122.22 -32.81
CA VAL A 649 -40.19 -123.24 -32.22
C VAL A 649 -41.03 -124.26 -31.42
N GLU A 650 -42.04 -123.81 -30.68
CA GLU A 650 -42.95 -124.70 -29.95
C GLU A 650 -43.92 -125.44 -30.89
N ASP A 651 -44.45 -124.80 -31.94
CA ASP A 651 -45.20 -125.48 -33.03
C ASP A 651 -44.36 -126.65 -33.60
N ILE A 652 -43.10 -126.38 -33.94
CA ILE A 652 -42.16 -127.37 -34.47
C ILE A 652 -41.88 -128.48 -33.43
N ARG A 653 -41.84 -128.17 -32.13
CA ARG A 653 -41.67 -129.14 -31.06
C ARG A 653 -42.91 -130.04 -30.91
N LEU A 654 -44.10 -129.48 -30.93
CA LEU A 654 -45.37 -130.21 -30.89
C LEU A 654 -45.50 -131.14 -32.11
N LEU A 655 -45.22 -130.64 -33.32
CA LEU A 655 -45.17 -131.45 -34.54
C LEU A 655 -44.12 -132.56 -34.46
N LYS A 656 -42.93 -132.30 -33.89
CA LYS A 656 -41.92 -133.34 -33.61
C LYS A 656 -42.37 -134.38 -32.59
N MET A 657 -43.23 -134.01 -31.63
CA MET A 657 -43.83 -134.95 -30.67
C MET A 657 -44.93 -135.79 -31.32
N GLU A 658 -45.79 -135.20 -32.15
CA GLU A 658 -46.81 -135.93 -32.89
C GLU A 658 -46.18 -136.89 -33.92
N ILE A 659 -45.12 -136.48 -34.63
CA ILE A 659 -44.33 -137.38 -35.47
C ILE A 659 -43.72 -138.55 -34.67
N LYS A 660 -43.29 -138.33 -33.42
CA LYS A 660 -42.83 -139.43 -32.54
C LYS A 660 -43.97 -140.35 -32.10
N LYS A 661 -45.16 -139.81 -31.84
CA LYS A 661 -46.38 -140.58 -31.51
C LYS A 661 -46.83 -141.42 -32.70
N LEU A 662 -47.04 -140.83 -33.87
CA LEU A 662 -47.41 -141.54 -35.11
C LEU A 662 -46.36 -142.60 -35.51
N ARG A 663 -45.07 -142.35 -35.27
CA ARG A 663 -44.02 -143.38 -35.46
C ARG A 663 -44.11 -144.54 -34.44
N ARG A 664 -44.48 -144.27 -33.19
CA ARG A 664 -44.76 -145.32 -32.18
C ARG A 664 -46.01 -146.12 -32.53
N GLU A 665 -47.10 -145.45 -32.92
CA GLU A 665 -48.34 -146.08 -33.36
C GLU A 665 -48.11 -146.97 -34.59
N LYS A 666 -47.40 -146.46 -35.62
CA LYS A 666 -46.95 -147.28 -36.75
C LYS A 666 -46.09 -148.47 -36.31
N GLY A 667 -45.21 -148.29 -35.32
CA GLY A 667 -44.38 -149.37 -34.77
C GLY A 667 -45.18 -150.44 -34.02
N ILE A 668 -46.25 -150.05 -33.32
CA ILE A 668 -47.19 -150.96 -32.65
C ILE A 668 -48.02 -151.70 -33.69
N LEU A 669 -48.58 -150.99 -34.68
CA LEU A 669 -49.35 -151.57 -35.79
C LEU A 669 -48.50 -152.53 -36.65
N ALA A 670 -47.22 -152.23 -36.88
CA ALA A 670 -46.31 -153.14 -37.56
C ALA A 670 -46.08 -154.44 -36.77
N LYS A 671 -46.02 -154.37 -35.43
CA LYS A 671 -45.94 -155.56 -34.56
C LYS A 671 -47.25 -156.35 -34.54
N THR A 672 -48.42 -155.70 -34.47
CA THR A 672 -49.69 -156.43 -34.53
C THR A 672 -49.91 -157.08 -35.90
N VAL A 673 -49.48 -156.44 -37.00
CA VAL A 673 -49.48 -157.04 -38.34
C VAL A 673 -48.52 -158.24 -38.43
N ALA A 674 -47.32 -158.17 -37.85
CA ALA A 674 -46.42 -159.34 -37.79
C ALA A 674 -47.08 -160.52 -37.06
N ASN A 675 -47.75 -160.25 -35.93
CA ASN A 675 -48.51 -161.26 -35.20
C ASN A 675 -49.68 -161.86 -36.01
N VAL A 676 -50.18 -161.21 -37.08
CA VAL A 676 -51.23 -161.80 -37.94
C VAL A 676 -50.71 -163.02 -38.70
N GLU A 677 -49.43 -163.08 -39.07
CA GLU A 677 -48.89 -164.30 -39.67
C GLU A 677 -48.81 -165.45 -38.68
N ASP A 678 -48.31 -165.20 -37.46
CA ASP A 678 -48.23 -166.24 -36.43
C ASP A 678 -49.62 -166.66 -35.94
N LEU A 679 -50.58 -165.74 -35.81
CA LEU A 679 -51.99 -166.09 -35.56
C LEU A 679 -52.63 -166.85 -36.72
N ARG A 680 -52.24 -166.60 -37.98
CA ARG A 680 -52.67 -167.44 -39.13
C ARG A 680 -52.03 -168.82 -39.08
N ARG A 681 -50.76 -168.93 -38.68
CA ARG A 681 -50.08 -170.22 -38.46
C ARG A 681 -50.69 -170.97 -37.29
N GLU A 682 -51.07 -170.31 -36.20
CA GLU A 682 -51.83 -170.89 -35.09
C GLU A 682 -53.24 -171.31 -35.53
N VAL A 683 -53.97 -170.52 -36.31
CA VAL A 683 -55.28 -170.94 -36.85
C VAL A 683 -55.14 -172.16 -37.77
N TYR A 684 -54.12 -172.20 -38.64
CA TYR A 684 -53.87 -173.35 -39.50
C TYR A 684 -53.37 -174.57 -38.72
N HIS A 685 -52.57 -174.35 -37.66
CA HIS A 685 -52.15 -175.39 -36.73
C HIS A 685 -53.36 -175.92 -35.94
N MET A 686 -54.22 -175.07 -35.39
CA MET A 686 -55.44 -175.46 -34.68
C MET A 686 -56.48 -176.10 -35.60
N GLN A 687 -56.54 -175.75 -36.89
CA GLN A 687 -57.31 -176.49 -37.89
C GLN A 687 -56.71 -177.88 -38.15
N LYS A 688 -55.36 -177.98 -38.24
CA LYS A 688 -54.66 -179.26 -38.40
C LYS A 688 -54.72 -180.14 -37.14
N GLU A 689 -54.66 -179.56 -35.95
CA GLU A 689 -54.85 -180.25 -34.67
C GLU A 689 -56.33 -180.59 -34.47
N LEU A 690 -57.30 -179.77 -34.89
CA LEU A 690 -58.72 -180.15 -34.89
C LEU A 690 -59.01 -181.30 -35.87
N LEU A 691 -58.35 -181.32 -37.03
CA LEU A 691 -58.50 -182.39 -38.01
C LEU A 691 -57.81 -183.67 -37.52
N LYS A 692 -56.59 -183.57 -36.95
CA LYS A 692 -55.94 -184.64 -36.18
C LYS A 692 -56.82 -185.14 -35.06
N GLU A 693 -57.38 -184.27 -34.21
CA GLU A 693 -58.24 -184.63 -33.08
C GLU A 693 -59.59 -185.18 -33.53
N ARG A 694 -60.06 -184.92 -34.76
CA ARG A 694 -61.17 -185.66 -35.36
C ARG A 694 -60.77 -187.08 -35.78
N THR A 695 -59.59 -187.26 -36.40
CA THR A 695 -59.03 -188.61 -36.59
C THR A 695 -58.63 -189.28 -35.27
N ARG A 696 -58.32 -188.51 -34.22
CA ARG A 696 -57.96 -189.01 -32.89
C ARG A 696 -59.20 -189.34 -32.08
N CYS A 697 -60.31 -188.62 -32.21
CA CYS A 697 -61.59 -189.08 -31.66
C CYS A 697 -61.97 -190.43 -32.28
N ARG A 698 -61.80 -190.63 -33.59
CA ARG A 698 -61.90 -191.97 -34.20
C ARG A 698 -60.91 -192.98 -33.63
N ALA A 699 -59.63 -192.63 -33.58
CA ALA A 699 -58.60 -193.51 -33.03
C ALA A 699 -58.72 -193.68 -31.49
N LEU A 700 -59.53 -192.89 -30.79
CA LEU A 700 -59.86 -193.00 -29.36
C LEU A 700 -61.23 -193.63 -29.13
N GLU A 701 -62.09 -193.72 -30.14
CA GLU A 701 -63.18 -194.71 -30.20
C GLU A 701 -62.56 -196.12 -30.36
N GLU A 702 -61.43 -196.24 -31.06
CA GLU A 702 -60.62 -197.48 -31.16
C GLU A 702 -59.69 -197.69 -29.94
N GLU A 703 -58.91 -196.70 -29.49
CA GLU A 703 -58.04 -196.78 -28.28
C GLU A 703 -58.82 -196.73 -26.95
N LEU A 704 -60.13 -196.50 -26.96
CA LEU A 704 -61.01 -196.82 -25.82
C LEU A 704 -61.00 -198.32 -25.49
N GLU A 705 -60.55 -199.17 -26.42
CA GLU A 705 -60.36 -200.60 -26.21
C GLU A 705 -59.10 -200.94 -25.38
N ASN A 706 -58.16 -200.00 -25.15
CA ASN A 706 -57.24 -199.98 -23.98
C ASN A 706 -56.34 -198.71 -23.91
N PRO A 707 -56.41 -197.87 -22.85
CA PRO A 707 -55.69 -196.59 -22.78
C PRO A 707 -54.42 -196.57 -21.89
N MET A 708 -53.44 -195.73 -22.21
CA MET A 708 -52.47 -195.19 -21.23
C MET A 708 -51.95 -193.79 -21.64
N ASN A 709 -51.85 -192.86 -20.69
CA ASN A 709 -51.60 -191.42 -20.90
C ASN A 709 -50.22 -190.94 -20.37
N VAL A 710 -49.90 -189.63 -20.59
CA VAL A 710 -49.32 -188.64 -19.62
C VAL A 710 -48.21 -187.70 -20.18
N HIS A 711 -48.55 -186.39 -20.31
CA HIS A 711 -47.88 -185.11 -19.90
C HIS A 711 -46.32 -184.89 -19.79
N ARG A 712 -45.71 -183.68 -19.65
CA ARG A 712 -45.99 -182.23 -19.98
C ARG A 712 -44.91 -181.24 -19.40
N TRP A 713 -44.37 -180.28 -20.21
CA TRP A 713 -43.56 -179.06 -19.82
C TRP A 713 -42.13 -179.32 -19.25
N ARG A 714 -41.14 -178.39 -19.08
CA ARG A 714 -40.98 -177.00 -18.49
C ARG A 714 -39.49 -176.53 -18.72
N ARG A 715 -38.93 -175.29 -18.67
CA ARG A 715 -39.26 -173.82 -18.76
C ARG A 715 -37.91 -173.00 -18.88
N LEU A 716 -37.92 -171.71 -19.28
CA LEU A 716 -36.80 -170.71 -19.35
C LEU A 716 -36.42 -169.96 -18.04
N GLU A 717 -35.20 -169.38 -18.01
CA GLU A 717 -34.74 -168.29 -17.09
C GLU A 717 -33.87 -167.21 -17.82
N ALA A 718 -33.75 -166.00 -17.22
CA ALA A 718 -32.91 -164.85 -17.65
C ALA A 718 -32.78 -163.81 -16.49
N SER A 719 -31.89 -162.80 -16.57
CA SER A 719 -31.73 -161.73 -15.54
C SER A 719 -31.03 -160.44 -16.05
N ASP A 720 -31.31 -159.31 -15.39
CA ASP A 720 -30.81 -157.93 -15.69
C ASP A 720 -30.15 -157.25 -14.46
N PRO A 721 -29.29 -156.21 -14.64
CA PRO A 721 -28.65 -155.43 -13.55
C PRO A 721 -29.51 -154.26 -12.99
N SER A 722 -29.05 -153.61 -11.91
CA SER A 722 -29.91 -152.89 -10.95
C SER A 722 -29.86 -151.34 -10.93
N THR A 723 -30.82 -150.74 -10.22
CA THR A 723 -31.14 -149.29 -10.19
C THR A 723 -30.16 -148.38 -9.45
N TYR A 724 -29.18 -148.92 -8.71
CA TYR A 724 -28.33 -148.14 -7.80
C TYR A 724 -27.41 -147.13 -8.51
N GLU A 725 -26.86 -147.50 -9.69
CA GLU A 725 -25.88 -146.69 -10.41
C GLU A 725 -26.45 -145.36 -10.94
N LEU A 726 -27.73 -145.33 -11.32
CA LEU A 726 -28.40 -144.12 -11.80
C LEU A 726 -28.46 -143.03 -10.71
N ILE A 727 -28.67 -143.43 -9.45
CA ILE A 727 -28.90 -142.50 -8.34
C ILE A 727 -27.61 -141.76 -7.97
N GLN A 728 -26.46 -142.46 -7.95
CA GLN A 728 -25.16 -141.81 -7.72
C GLN A 728 -24.84 -140.75 -8.79
N LYS A 729 -25.21 -141.00 -10.06
CA LYS A 729 -24.99 -140.06 -11.16
C LYS A 729 -25.66 -138.70 -10.89
N ILE A 730 -26.92 -138.71 -10.43
CA ILE A 730 -27.73 -137.51 -10.20
C ILE A 730 -27.13 -136.62 -9.10
N HIS A 731 -26.78 -137.21 -7.94
CA HIS A 731 -26.20 -136.49 -6.80
C HIS A 731 -24.78 -135.93 -7.05
N SER A 732 -24.12 -136.34 -8.13
CA SER A 732 -22.84 -135.74 -8.57
C SER A 732 -23.05 -134.45 -9.39
N LEU A 733 -24.08 -134.42 -10.24
CA LEU A 733 -24.37 -133.29 -11.13
C LEU A 733 -24.99 -132.11 -10.37
N GLN A 734 -25.89 -132.38 -9.42
CA GLN A 734 -26.54 -131.32 -8.62
C GLN A 734 -25.53 -130.51 -7.80
N ARG A 735 -24.56 -131.15 -7.14
CA ARG A 735 -23.50 -130.45 -6.40
C ARG A 735 -22.64 -129.57 -7.30
N ARG A 736 -22.29 -130.07 -8.49
CA ARG A 736 -21.48 -129.33 -9.47
C ARG A 736 -22.21 -128.13 -10.07
N LEU A 737 -23.55 -128.14 -10.08
CA LEU A 737 -24.39 -127.01 -10.49
C LEU A 737 -24.38 -125.90 -9.43
N ILE A 738 -24.56 -126.24 -8.15
CA ILE A 738 -24.61 -125.28 -7.04
C ILE A 738 -23.32 -124.44 -6.98
N THR A 739 -22.16 -125.09 -6.96
CA THR A 739 -20.85 -124.39 -6.94
C THR A 739 -20.63 -123.47 -8.13
N LYS A 740 -21.21 -123.78 -9.30
CA LYS A 740 -21.14 -122.88 -10.47
C LYS A 740 -22.15 -121.75 -10.45
N SER A 741 -23.24 -121.84 -9.69
CA SER A 741 -24.11 -120.70 -9.41
C SER A 741 -23.45 -119.73 -8.43
N GLU A 742 -22.78 -120.25 -7.39
CA GLU A 742 -22.07 -119.45 -6.38
C GLU A 742 -20.95 -118.60 -7.02
N GLU A 743 -20.10 -119.20 -7.87
CA GLU A 743 -19.07 -118.50 -8.65
C GLU A 743 -19.60 -117.36 -9.56
N VAL A 744 -20.87 -117.42 -9.98
CA VAL A 744 -21.48 -116.38 -10.83
C VAL A 744 -21.92 -115.21 -9.98
N VAL A 745 -22.58 -115.47 -8.84
CA VAL A 745 -23.04 -114.43 -7.91
C VAL A 745 -21.87 -113.63 -7.34
N GLU A 746 -20.77 -114.27 -6.97
CA GLU A 746 -19.54 -113.56 -6.55
C GLU A 746 -19.01 -112.62 -7.64
N LYS A 747 -19.03 -113.06 -8.90
CA LYS A 747 -18.54 -112.26 -10.03
C LYS A 747 -19.46 -111.10 -10.38
N GLU A 748 -20.78 -111.27 -10.32
CA GLU A 748 -21.74 -110.18 -10.53
C GLU A 748 -21.62 -109.11 -9.44
N LEU A 749 -21.44 -109.52 -8.18
CA LEU A 749 -21.30 -108.59 -7.05
C LEU A 749 -20.00 -107.78 -7.15
N LEU A 750 -18.89 -108.44 -7.51
CA LEU A 750 -17.60 -107.78 -7.75
C LEU A 750 -17.64 -106.85 -8.98
N LEU A 751 -18.46 -107.15 -9.99
CA LEU A 751 -18.68 -106.29 -11.15
C LEU A 751 -19.46 -105.03 -10.77
N GLN A 752 -20.52 -105.14 -9.95
CA GLN A 752 -21.26 -103.97 -9.41
C GLN A 752 -20.37 -103.05 -8.56
N GLU A 753 -19.44 -103.59 -7.76
CA GLU A 753 -18.46 -102.76 -7.04
C GLU A 753 -17.54 -101.98 -7.98
N LYS A 754 -17.06 -102.61 -9.06
CA LYS A 754 -16.22 -101.93 -10.06
C LYS A 754 -16.99 -100.90 -10.88
N GLU A 755 -18.27 -101.13 -11.18
CA GLU A 755 -19.13 -100.14 -11.84
C GLU A 755 -19.40 -98.92 -10.94
N LYS A 756 -19.68 -99.11 -9.65
CA LYS A 756 -19.78 -98.00 -8.68
C LYS A 756 -18.49 -97.19 -8.62
N LEU A 757 -17.35 -97.85 -8.41
CA LEU A 757 -16.03 -97.21 -8.40
C LEU A 757 -15.76 -96.45 -9.71
N TYR A 758 -16.12 -97.00 -10.86
CA TYR A 758 -15.96 -96.34 -12.16
C TYR A 758 -16.85 -95.09 -12.30
N VAL A 759 -18.11 -95.15 -11.86
CA VAL A 759 -19.04 -94.01 -11.87
C VAL A 759 -18.59 -92.91 -10.90
N GLU A 760 -18.08 -93.27 -9.72
CA GLU A 760 -17.52 -92.35 -8.73
C GLU A 760 -16.24 -91.67 -9.24
N LEU A 761 -15.29 -92.44 -9.78
CA LEU A 761 -14.08 -91.88 -10.44
C LEU A 761 -14.45 -90.96 -11.62
N LYS A 762 -15.45 -91.33 -12.42
CA LYS A 762 -15.94 -90.50 -13.53
C LYS A 762 -16.58 -89.20 -13.03
N HIS A 763 -17.31 -89.24 -11.91
CA HIS A 763 -17.82 -88.04 -11.25
C HIS A 763 -16.69 -87.15 -10.70
N ILE A 764 -15.67 -87.74 -10.07
CA ILE A 764 -14.51 -87.01 -9.54
C ILE A 764 -13.72 -86.35 -10.68
N LEU A 765 -13.44 -87.08 -11.77
CA LEU A 765 -12.78 -86.54 -12.96
C LEU A 765 -13.59 -85.42 -13.62
N SER A 766 -14.93 -85.56 -13.72
CA SER A 766 -15.80 -84.47 -14.23
C SER A 766 -15.88 -83.23 -13.31
N ARG A 767 -15.35 -83.31 -12.08
CA ARG A 767 -15.29 -82.22 -11.11
C ARG A 767 -13.89 -81.62 -10.95
N GLN A 768 -12.87 -82.19 -11.57
CA GLN A 768 -11.55 -81.57 -11.63
C GLN A 768 -11.53 -80.53 -12.76
N PRO A 769 -11.14 -79.26 -12.48
CA PRO A 769 -10.93 -78.29 -13.55
C PRO A 769 -9.78 -78.75 -14.45
N GLY A 770 -9.95 -78.65 -15.76
CA GLY A 770 -8.87 -78.88 -16.72
C GLY A 770 -7.72 -77.90 -16.54
N PRO A 771 -6.53 -78.15 -17.12
CA PRO A 771 -5.34 -77.32 -16.91
C PRO A 771 -5.57 -75.83 -17.22
N GLU A 772 -6.29 -75.50 -18.30
CA GLU A 772 -6.67 -74.11 -18.63
C GLU A 772 -7.54 -73.47 -17.53
N ALA A 773 -8.48 -74.21 -16.94
CA ALA A 773 -9.32 -73.73 -15.86
C ALA A 773 -8.55 -73.59 -14.53
N ALA A 774 -7.52 -74.40 -14.31
CA ALA A 774 -6.59 -74.23 -13.19
C ALA A 774 -5.70 -72.98 -13.36
N GLU A 775 -5.16 -72.74 -14.56
CA GLU A 775 -4.40 -71.53 -14.88
C GLU A 775 -5.28 -70.27 -14.80
N GLN A 776 -6.49 -70.29 -15.38
CA GLN A 776 -7.45 -69.19 -15.23
C GLN A 776 -7.79 -68.93 -13.76
N LEU A 777 -8.00 -69.97 -12.94
CA LEU A 777 -8.26 -69.80 -11.51
C LEU A 777 -7.04 -69.27 -10.74
N GLN A 778 -5.82 -69.61 -11.15
CA GLN A 778 -4.59 -69.01 -10.62
C GLN A 778 -4.45 -67.53 -11.01
N ILE A 779 -4.75 -67.17 -12.26
CA ILE A 779 -4.79 -65.78 -12.74
C ILE A 779 -5.86 -65.00 -11.96
N TYR A 780 -7.09 -65.49 -11.89
CA TYR A 780 -8.17 -64.85 -11.12
C TYR A 780 -7.83 -64.74 -9.63
N GLN A 781 -7.13 -65.71 -9.01
CA GLN A 781 -6.62 -65.54 -7.65
C GLN A 781 -5.58 -64.42 -7.53
N GLN A 782 -4.68 -64.25 -8.51
CA GLN A 782 -3.75 -63.11 -8.51
C GLN A 782 -4.48 -61.79 -8.71
N THR A 783 -5.40 -61.69 -9.68
CA THR A 783 -6.22 -60.49 -9.91
C THR A 783 -7.07 -60.16 -8.69
N LEU A 784 -7.68 -61.15 -8.04
CA LEU A 784 -8.46 -60.96 -6.81
C LEU A 784 -7.57 -60.48 -5.65
N ARG A 785 -6.37 -61.04 -5.47
CA ARG A 785 -5.40 -60.56 -4.46
C ARG A 785 -4.95 -59.11 -4.74
N GLN A 786 -4.70 -58.76 -6.00
CA GLN A 786 -4.38 -57.38 -6.39
C GLN A 786 -5.56 -56.43 -6.14
N LYS A 787 -6.78 -56.81 -6.53
CA LYS A 787 -8.01 -56.03 -6.29
C LYS A 787 -8.33 -55.90 -4.81
N THR A 788 -8.09 -56.93 -3.99
CA THR A 788 -8.18 -56.87 -2.53
C THR A 788 -7.14 -55.92 -1.93
N LYS A 789 -5.92 -55.86 -2.50
CA LYS A 789 -4.90 -54.88 -2.09
C LYS A 789 -5.30 -53.45 -2.47
N GLN A 790 -5.87 -53.24 -3.66
CA GLN A 790 -6.43 -51.95 -4.09
C GLN A 790 -7.60 -51.52 -3.20
N LEU A 791 -8.55 -52.42 -2.90
CA LEU A 791 -9.65 -52.16 -1.97
C LEU A 791 -9.18 -51.82 -0.55
N LYS A 792 -8.10 -52.46 -0.07
CA LYS A 792 -7.50 -52.11 1.23
C LYS A 792 -6.83 -50.73 1.22
N ALA A 793 -6.17 -50.34 0.14
CA ALA A 793 -5.61 -48.99 -0.03
C ALA A 793 -6.73 -47.94 -0.05
N LEU A 794 -7.73 -48.11 -0.93
CA LEU A 794 -8.91 -47.25 -1.03
C LEU A 794 -9.70 -47.18 0.29
N SER A 795 -9.78 -48.27 1.06
CA SER A 795 -10.41 -48.26 2.38
C SER A 795 -9.56 -47.52 3.43
N SER A 796 -8.23 -47.57 3.38
CA SER A 796 -7.39 -46.73 4.24
C SER A 796 -7.42 -45.25 3.85
N GLU A 797 -7.52 -44.95 2.55
CA GLU A 797 -7.71 -43.58 2.04
C GLU A 797 -9.08 -43.04 2.46
N LEU A 798 -10.15 -43.82 2.31
CA LEU A 798 -11.50 -43.47 2.78
C LEU A 798 -11.51 -43.20 4.29
N ASN A 799 -10.93 -44.10 5.10
CA ASN A 799 -10.86 -43.90 6.56
C ASN A 799 -10.04 -42.65 6.94
N MET A 800 -8.99 -42.31 6.18
CA MET A 800 -8.22 -41.07 6.36
C MET A 800 -9.08 -39.84 6.05
N TYR A 801 -9.82 -39.83 4.93
CA TYR A 801 -10.73 -38.75 4.59
C TYR A 801 -11.92 -38.63 5.56
N GLU A 802 -12.41 -39.74 6.11
CA GLU A 802 -13.41 -39.73 7.18
C GLU A 802 -12.84 -39.14 8.49
N SER A 803 -11.61 -39.45 8.87
CA SER A 803 -10.92 -38.82 10.02
C SER A 803 -10.77 -37.32 9.82
N GLN A 804 -10.23 -36.89 8.67
CA GLN A 804 -10.11 -35.47 8.31
C GLN A 804 -11.48 -34.76 8.30
N THR A 805 -12.53 -35.42 7.83
CA THR A 805 -13.91 -34.88 7.86
C THR A 805 -14.44 -34.75 9.29
N GLN A 806 -14.07 -35.63 10.21
CA GLN A 806 -14.41 -35.53 11.63
C GLN A 806 -13.61 -34.43 12.34
N GLU A 807 -12.31 -34.30 12.04
CA GLU A 807 -11.46 -33.22 12.51
C GLU A 807 -11.97 -31.85 12.05
N TYR A 808 -12.30 -31.68 10.76
CA TYR A 808 -12.88 -30.43 10.26
C TYR A 808 -14.25 -30.12 10.88
N LYS A 809 -15.10 -31.12 11.15
CA LYS A 809 -16.35 -30.91 11.91
C LYS A 809 -16.07 -30.41 13.32
N TYR A 810 -15.11 -31.01 14.02
CA TYR A 810 -14.69 -30.59 15.35
C TYR A 810 -14.10 -29.16 15.34
N GLU A 811 -13.27 -28.80 14.36
CA GLU A 811 -12.77 -27.43 14.21
C GLU A 811 -13.89 -26.43 13.93
N ILE A 812 -14.86 -26.77 13.08
CA ILE A 812 -16.05 -25.94 12.82
C ILE A 812 -16.88 -25.75 14.09
N GLU A 813 -17.11 -26.80 14.88
CA GLU A 813 -17.84 -26.71 16.15
C GLU A 813 -17.07 -25.91 17.21
N ARG A 814 -15.73 -26.04 17.26
CA ARG A 814 -14.85 -25.25 18.13
C ARG A 814 -14.88 -23.77 17.75
N LEU A 815 -14.71 -23.45 16.47
CA LEU A 815 -14.79 -22.09 15.93
C LEU A 815 -16.19 -21.48 16.13
N ALA A 816 -17.26 -22.26 16.00
CA ALA A 816 -18.62 -21.82 16.30
C ALA A 816 -18.79 -21.48 17.80
N HIS A 817 -18.21 -22.28 18.71
CA HIS A 817 -18.19 -21.97 20.14
C HIS A 817 -17.33 -20.75 20.47
N GLU A 818 -16.16 -20.61 19.86
CA GLU A 818 -15.29 -19.44 20.00
C GLU A 818 -16.01 -18.17 19.53
N LEU A 819 -16.64 -18.20 18.34
CA LEU A 819 -17.43 -17.10 17.78
C LEU A 819 -18.66 -16.79 18.65
N GLN A 820 -19.37 -17.79 19.17
CA GLN A 820 -20.48 -17.59 20.11
C GLN A 820 -19.98 -16.96 21.43
N ASN A 821 -18.80 -17.34 21.91
CA ASN A 821 -18.19 -16.77 23.12
C ASN A 821 -17.65 -15.36 22.89
N ILE A 822 -17.12 -15.03 21.70
CA ILE A 822 -16.81 -13.66 21.27
C ILE A 822 -18.10 -12.82 21.21
N LYS A 823 -19.18 -13.36 20.64
CA LYS A 823 -20.50 -12.70 20.60
C LYS A 823 -21.06 -12.44 22.01
N LYS A 824 -20.92 -13.39 22.95
CA LYS A 824 -21.25 -13.19 24.38
C LYS A 824 -20.37 -12.11 25.03
N LYS A 825 -19.05 -12.13 24.82
CA LYS A 825 -18.11 -11.11 25.32
C LYS A 825 -18.46 -9.71 24.79
N TYR A 826 -18.69 -9.58 23.48
CA TYR A 826 -19.09 -8.32 22.83
C TYR A 826 -20.43 -7.80 23.35
N LEU A 827 -21.45 -8.65 23.49
CA LEU A 827 -22.74 -8.26 24.06
C LEU A 827 -22.64 -7.84 25.53
N ASN A 828 -21.77 -8.51 26.31
CA ASN A 828 -21.51 -8.12 27.70
C ASN A 828 -20.71 -6.82 27.80
N GLN A 829 -19.75 -6.58 26.89
CA GLN A 829 -19.04 -5.30 26.79
C GLN A 829 -20.00 -4.17 26.41
N LYS A 830 -20.83 -4.35 25.38
CA LYS A 830 -21.83 -3.36 24.96
C LYS A 830 -22.87 -3.08 26.07
N ARG A 831 -23.25 -4.09 26.86
CA ARG A 831 -24.07 -3.92 28.08
C ARG A 831 -23.33 -3.12 29.16
N LYS A 832 -22.05 -3.37 29.40
CA LYS A 832 -21.23 -2.58 30.33
C LYS A 832 -21.09 -1.13 29.88
N GLU A 833 -20.79 -0.89 28.60
CA GLU A 833 -20.71 0.46 28.01
C GLU A 833 -22.05 1.21 28.11
N GLN A 834 -23.17 0.53 27.88
CA GLN A 834 -24.50 1.10 28.08
C GLN A 834 -24.77 1.41 29.57
N GLN A 835 -24.44 0.50 30.49
CA GLN A 835 -24.56 0.75 31.93
C GLN A 835 -23.62 1.87 32.44
N CYS A 836 -22.45 2.05 31.82
CA CYS A 836 -21.57 3.18 32.08
C CYS A 836 -22.21 4.49 31.61
N ARG A 837 -22.76 4.54 30.39
CA ARG A 837 -23.49 5.72 29.88
C ARG A 837 -24.76 6.04 30.67
N GLU A 838 -25.45 5.03 31.19
CA GLU A 838 -26.60 5.19 32.09
C GLU A 838 -26.16 5.72 33.47
N LYS A 839 -25.02 5.25 34.00
CA LYS A 839 -24.40 5.80 35.22
C LYS A 839 -23.93 7.24 35.02
N GLU A 840 -23.24 7.56 33.93
CA GLU A 840 -22.81 8.92 33.56
C GLU A 840 -24.02 9.86 33.44
N ARG A 841 -25.12 9.41 32.82
CA ARG A 841 -26.39 10.16 32.79
C ARG A 841 -26.99 10.37 34.19
N SER A 842 -26.96 9.36 35.06
CA SER A 842 -27.46 9.52 36.44
C SER A 842 -26.58 10.48 37.26
N LEU A 843 -25.25 10.43 37.09
CA LEU A 843 -24.31 11.36 37.73
C LEU A 843 -24.49 12.80 37.22
N ALA A 844 -24.81 12.98 35.93
CA ALA A 844 -25.18 14.27 35.36
C ALA A 844 -26.56 14.79 35.81
N GLN A 845 -27.39 13.96 36.48
CA GLN A 845 -28.69 14.35 37.03
C GLN A 845 -28.69 14.65 38.54
N VAL A 846 -27.70 14.22 39.31
CA VAL A 846 -27.58 14.55 40.74
C VAL A 846 -26.88 15.91 40.92
N GLY A 847 -27.57 16.95 40.44
CA GLY A 847 -27.07 18.33 40.38
C GLY A 847 -27.79 19.33 41.28
N GLN A 848 -28.50 18.90 42.33
CA GLN A 848 -29.26 19.82 43.18
C GLN A 848 -29.43 19.41 44.67
N SER A 849 -29.15 20.39 45.54
CA SER A 849 -29.72 20.66 46.87
C SER A 849 -29.62 19.67 48.07
N VAL A 850 -28.70 20.01 48.99
CA VAL A 850 -28.83 20.18 50.48
C VAL A 850 -29.46 19.08 51.36
N ILE A 851 -28.76 18.71 52.47
CA ILE A 851 -29.20 18.72 53.90
C ILE A 851 -28.27 17.85 54.80
N LEU A 852 -27.79 18.43 55.91
CA LEU A 852 -27.21 17.80 57.12
C LEU A 852 -28.28 17.83 58.25
N PRO A 853 -28.19 17.10 59.40
CA PRO A 853 -26.99 16.59 60.09
C PRO A 853 -27.14 15.06 60.45
N GLN A 854 -26.56 14.41 61.48
CA GLN A 854 -26.33 14.73 62.92
C GLN A 854 -25.20 13.88 63.55
N ARG A 855 -24.76 14.23 64.78
CA ARG A 855 -23.56 13.68 65.47
C ARG A 855 -23.86 12.75 66.67
N SER A 856 -22.88 11.92 66.99
CA SER A 856 -22.36 11.66 68.36
C SER A 856 -20.93 11.10 68.20
N ASP A 857 -19.84 11.70 68.69
CA ASP A 857 -19.45 11.98 70.10
C ASP A 857 -19.54 10.70 70.98
N GLY A 858 -18.49 10.19 71.63
CA GLY A 858 -17.21 10.81 72.01
C GLY A 858 -16.00 9.85 72.14
N PRO A 859 -14.99 10.15 73.00
CA PRO A 859 -13.58 9.88 72.67
C PRO A 859 -12.83 8.87 73.56
N CYS A 860 -11.66 8.42 73.08
CA CYS A 860 -10.50 8.12 73.92
C CYS A 860 -9.19 8.36 73.14
N PHE A 861 -8.06 8.56 73.83
CA PHE A 861 -6.79 9.05 73.27
C PHE A 861 -5.61 8.08 73.54
N THR A 862 -4.42 8.42 73.04
CA THR A 862 -3.08 7.78 73.25
C THR A 862 -2.69 6.59 72.35
N GLY A 863 -1.38 6.43 72.17
CA GLY A 863 -0.73 5.36 71.37
C GLY A 863 -0.30 5.84 69.98
N GLY A 864 1.02 5.92 69.72
CA GLY A 864 1.55 6.38 68.44
C GLY A 864 2.64 5.47 67.85
N GLY A 865 2.88 5.61 66.55
CA GLY A 865 4.17 5.27 65.91
C GLY A 865 4.26 3.94 65.15
N PHE A 866 4.10 4.00 63.82
CA PHE A 866 4.55 2.99 62.83
C PHE A 866 3.85 1.60 62.91
N SER A 867 3.93 0.70 61.91
CA SER A 867 4.77 0.65 60.70
C SER A 867 4.07 -0.02 59.48
N LEU A 868 4.78 -0.02 58.34
CA LEU A 868 4.54 -0.65 57.03
C LEU A 868 3.54 -1.85 56.95
N LYS A 869 2.75 -1.91 55.86
CA LYS A 869 3.06 -2.74 54.66
C LYS A 869 2.11 -2.55 53.45
N GLN A 870 2.65 -2.92 52.28
CA GLN A 870 2.07 -3.06 50.93
C GLN A 870 1.19 -4.33 50.78
N PRO A 871 0.60 -4.65 49.60
CA PRO A 871 -0.01 -3.81 48.53
C PRO A 871 -1.34 -4.39 47.96
N GLY A 872 -1.94 -3.72 46.96
CA GLY A 872 -2.83 -4.35 45.96
C GLY A 872 -4.10 -3.55 45.64
N LYS A 873 -4.70 -3.64 44.44
CA LYS A 873 -4.31 -4.36 43.20
C LYS A 873 -4.64 -3.50 41.97
N ILE A 874 -3.82 -3.60 40.92
CA ILE A 874 -4.18 -3.21 39.55
C ILE A 874 -4.78 -4.43 38.84
N THR A 875 -6.00 -4.29 38.31
CA THR A 875 -6.55 -4.89 37.08
C THR A 875 -8.08 -4.71 37.10
N THR A 876 -8.78 -4.48 35.97
CA THR A 876 -8.33 -4.44 34.56
C THR A 876 -8.57 -3.07 33.95
#